data_AF-A0A535W0S8-F1
#
_entry.id   AF-A0A535W0S8-F1
#
_cell.length_a   1.000
_cell.length_b   1.000
_cell.length_c   1.000
_cell.angle_alpha   90.00
_cell.angle_beta   90.00
_cell.angle_gamma   90.00
#
_symmetry.space_group_name_H-M   'P 1'
#
loop_
_entity.id
_entity.type
_entity.pdbx_description
1 polymer ?
#
loop_
_entity_poly.entity_id
_entity_poly.type
_entity_poly.pdbx_seq_one_letter_code
_entity_poly.pdbx_strand_id
1 'polypeptide(L)'
;MLHKNQRLQPKFAVGTLVRSCLALSLFVTFLLFPSNALANTGMAAVNGTSPPSLLPTFEVKAGFNARYRDGNWVPVQITLNNNGADFSGTLSISAPPAFAGLGNSTPSSTYYKESITLASGAQKQVSMYVPLHSGIQGVTQTLKIELLDDNGNIVHTQTSTLTALGPDDVFVGILSDQSSGFNSLSSISLPNQGGSIVVETFNANTMPGMASMLKNFDLIILDNFTTGNLSNDQLSALQTWIDQGGALIEVGGPEWRRTLSTLPASLLPVSINGTSILPAGTSLLPVNGSSNGGTGKGPMVGAGTINAPVTVSTATLAQGGKSYPILASGKIPLIVQALQGRGSICYLAFDPTLAPIINWPAAGTLWRGLVVRSLGDKLLSSSGNFVPGASFQWTRLSELLQNHEPNTLPSPWLLLVLLLCYLIIIGPVRILLVRQHKRRNWNWHIMLSSIIVFSLLTYGLAIHQNGTSIVSNSVSVLRLNEGESSAHITTYIGIFAPNQGNYQVHIPGEDLVQPALDEQFNSGPSPSDAGQQQTTITSGQDGVDVNLQGGNTGLLRPLLADGYQQVHGGISSQLALANGILTGTITNTLHYSLSDVYVLMPDTFVRIGDLLAGQTKQVHLTLSSSPGNTGTALADQIAQSYQLPAPYSPIASSASSAPQNELQRRLAILSALGGGGGLPNSACTSGSCSVAASSSSYIQPNGGISSTVNNNDPLLIASSPATLIGWAVRPTDIPTDVTINGSNPPGFQETLVQAGLNVNYSGTVNLPNDFLTGHLIDVQGKNVQIQPGGAYIMTTGSMTFEFTVPESTELLVNNVTIYMPSNLAQPSSLAGSMTTGDATELQAYLYNWRTGSWDGFSLSGFTFATSSAGAYIGPGGRVLLQLANQSNNLTIFFGKPSLNL
;
A
#
# COMPACT_ATOMS: atom_id res chain seq x y z
N MET A 1 44.31 67.17 64.16
CA MET A 1 43.41 67.84 65.12
C MET A 1 42.15 68.27 64.39
N LEU A 2 40.98 68.20 65.06
CA LEU A 2 39.68 68.86 64.76
C LEU A 2 39.14 68.71 63.31
N HIS A 3 38.11 67.92 62.97
CA HIS A 3 36.70 67.78 63.42
C HIS A 3 35.68 68.39 62.41
N LYS A 4 34.74 67.53 61.95
CA LYS A 4 33.26 67.71 61.82
C LYS A 4 32.71 68.91 60.99
N ASN A 5 31.50 68.95 60.39
CA ASN A 5 30.38 68.06 60.03
C ASN A 5 29.41 68.87 59.11
N GLN A 6 28.40 68.38 58.37
CA GLN A 6 27.89 67.02 58.08
C GLN A 6 27.08 66.96 56.75
N ARG A 7 26.90 65.74 56.23
CA ARG A 7 25.85 65.17 55.35
C ARG A 7 24.61 66.00 54.94
N LEU A 8 24.18 65.79 53.69
CA LEU A 8 22.93 65.06 53.34
C LEU A 8 23.05 64.39 51.95
N GLN A 9 22.28 63.32 51.69
CA GLN A 9 22.28 62.51 50.44
C GLN A 9 20.93 62.67 49.67
N PRO A 10 20.55 61.80 48.72
CA PRO A 10 20.94 61.79 47.30
C PRO A 10 19.71 61.84 46.35
N LYS A 11 19.89 61.76 45.02
CA LYS A 11 19.07 60.91 44.11
C LYS A 11 19.54 60.93 42.66
N PHE A 12 19.47 59.75 42.02
CA PHE A 12 19.52 59.55 40.57
C PHE A 12 18.09 59.59 39.99
N ALA A 13 17.91 60.22 38.83
CA ALA A 13 16.84 59.99 37.86
C ALA A 13 17.33 60.56 36.52
N VAL A 14 17.57 59.79 35.45
CA VAL A 14 16.55 59.07 34.65
C VAL A 14 15.42 60.02 34.24
N GLY A 15 15.73 60.96 33.34
CA GLY A 15 14.76 61.97 32.85
C GLY A 15 14.94 62.43 31.40
N THR A 16 16.04 62.08 30.73
CA THR A 16 16.44 62.68 29.43
C THR A 16 16.49 61.73 28.23
N LEU A 17 16.27 60.42 28.41
CA LEU A 17 16.24 59.44 27.31
C LEU A 17 14.82 59.05 26.84
N VAL A 18 13.78 59.32 27.63
CA VAL A 18 12.37 59.00 27.28
C VAL A 18 11.74 60.08 26.39
N ARG A 19 12.27 61.31 26.40
CA ARG A 19 11.69 62.44 25.62
C ARG A 19 12.10 62.46 24.14
N SER A 20 13.15 61.75 23.73
CA SER A 20 13.54 61.66 22.31
C SER A 20 12.75 60.60 21.52
N CYS A 21 12.31 59.51 22.16
CA CYS A 21 11.52 58.48 21.45
C CYS A 21 10.05 58.90 21.23
N LEU A 22 9.49 59.72 22.12
CA LEU A 22 8.08 60.19 22.03
C LEU A 22 7.89 61.37 21.06
N ALA A 23 8.96 62.10 20.74
CA ALA A 23 8.92 63.15 19.71
C ALA A 23 9.04 62.58 18.28
N LEU A 24 9.65 61.41 18.11
CA LEU A 24 9.80 60.76 16.82
C LEU A 24 8.53 59.98 16.38
N SER A 25 7.73 59.48 17.34
CA SER A 25 6.50 58.73 17.05
C SER A 25 5.30 59.61 16.65
N LEU A 26 5.39 60.93 16.79
CA LEU A 26 4.30 61.87 16.53
C LEU A 26 4.50 62.69 15.23
N PHE A 27 5.64 62.51 14.55
CA PHE A 27 5.95 63.18 13.28
C PHE A 27 5.85 62.25 12.05
N VAL A 28 5.65 60.95 12.26
CA VAL A 28 5.53 59.94 11.18
C VAL A 28 4.06 59.62 10.86
N THR A 29 3.12 59.95 11.75
CA THR A 29 1.67 59.69 11.60
C THR A 29 0.91 60.76 10.80
N PHE A 30 1.59 61.75 10.22
CA PHE A 30 0.94 62.89 9.52
C PHE A 30 1.31 63.04 8.04
N LEU A 31 1.97 62.05 7.43
CA LEU A 31 2.46 62.12 6.02
C LEU A 31 1.96 60.99 5.10
N LEU A 32 0.95 60.22 5.51
CA LEU A 32 0.37 59.13 4.69
C LEU A 32 -1.17 59.17 4.66
N PHE A 33 -1.72 60.27 4.14
CA PHE A 33 -3.09 60.31 3.60
C PHE A 33 -3.09 61.07 2.27
N PRO A 34 -3.13 60.39 1.10
CA PRO A 34 -3.37 61.06 -0.16
C PRO A 34 -4.81 61.60 -0.16
N SER A 35 -4.96 62.90 -0.42
CA SER A 35 -6.27 63.52 -0.56
C SER A 35 -6.90 63.12 -1.90
N ASN A 36 -7.90 62.24 -1.86
CA ASN A 36 -8.71 61.93 -3.04
C ASN A 36 -9.56 63.17 -3.42
N ALA A 37 -9.11 63.90 -4.43
CA ALA A 37 -9.89 64.97 -5.02
C ALA A 37 -11.06 64.38 -5.85
N LEU A 38 -12.29 64.79 -5.56
CA LEU A 38 -13.42 64.53 -6.46
C LEU A 38 -13.27 65.37 -7.74
N ALA A 39 -12.66 64.79 -8.76
CA ALA A 39 -12.79 65.27 -10.14
C ALA A 39 -14.09 64.73 -10.73
N ASN A 40 -15.17 65.51 -10.67
CA ASN A 40 -16.47 65.14 -11.22
C ASN A 40 -16.51 65.35 -12.75
N THR A 41 -15.82 64.48 -13.51
CA THR A 41 -15.94 64.43 -14.97
C THR A 41 -17.08 63.53 -15.37
N GLY A 42 -18.24 64.12 -15.66
CA GLY A 42 -19.36 63.39 -16.24
C GLY A 42 -19.02 62.87 -17.63
N MET A 43 -18.79 61.56 -17.75
CA MET A 43 -18.87 60.85 -19.03
C MET A 43 -20.23 60.17 -19.13
N ALA A 44 -20.84 60.28 -20.31
CA ALA A 44 -22.22 59.85 -20.52
C ALA A 44 -22.39 58.34 -20.28
N ALA A 45 -23.54 57.96 -19.73
CA ALA A 45 -23.98 56.57 -19.68
C ALA A 45 -24.21 56.06 -21.12
N VAL A 46 -23.19 55.43 -21.70
CA VAL A 46 -23.38 54.53 -22.83
C VAL A 46 -24.03 53.28 -22.25
N ASN A 47 -25.34 53.14 -22.46
CA ASN A 47 -26.06 51.89 -22.22
C ASN A 47 -25.64 50.84 -23.27
N GLY A 48 -24.37 50.43 -23.20
CA GLY A 48 -23.93 49.17 -23.77
C GLY A 48 -24.40 48.07 -22.85
N THR A 49 -25.54 47.46 -23.19
CA THR A 49 -25.89 46.14 -22.65
C THR A 49 -24.89 45.12 -23.20
N SER A 50 -23.72 45.04 -22.55
CA SER A 50 -22.95 43.80 -22.57
C SER A 50 -23.90 42.68 -22.18
N PRO A 51 -23.96 41.56 -22.93
CA PRO A 51 -24.68 40.39 -22.43
C PRO A 51 -24.09 40.02 -21.06
N PRO A 52 -24.90 39.46 -20.14
CA PRO A 52 -24.36 38.98 -18.87
C PRO A 52 -23.20 38.04 -19.18
N SER A 53 -22.01 38.34 -18.65
CA SER A 53 -20.81 37.55 -18.91
C SER A 53 -21.06 36.13 -18.40
N LEU A 54 -21.29 35.21 -19.34
CA LEU A 54 -21.58 33.81 -19.05
C LEU A 54 -20.36 33.23 -18.32
N LEU A 55 -20.47 33.05 -17.02
CA LEU A 55 -19.42 32.43 -16.23
C LEU A 55 -19.21 30.98 -16.71
N PRO A 56 -17.97 30.47 -16.68
CA PRO A 56 -17.73 29.07 -17.00
C PRO A 56 -18.54 28.14 -16.09
N THR A 57 -19.03 27.05 -16.67
CA THR A 57 -19.75 25.99 -15.96
C THR A 57 -19.00 24.67 -16.11
N PHE A 58 -19.27 23.72 -15.24
CA PHE A 58 -18.72 22.37 -15.38
C PHE A 58 -19.72 21.28 -14.97
N GLU A 59 -19.48 20.07 -15.47
CA GLU A 59 -20.16 18.85 -15.06
C GLU A 59 -19.15 17.85 -14.49
N VAL A 60 -19.45 17.26 -13.33
CA VAL A 60 -18.62 16.25 -12.66
C VAL A 60 -19.19 14.84 -12.78
N LYS A 61 -18.32 13.89 -13.14
CA LYS A 61 -18.52 12.44 -12.95
C LYS A 61 -17.40 11.92 -12.05
N ALA A 62 -17.74 11.47 -10.85
CA ALA A 62 -16.78 10.96 -9.88
C ALA A 62 -16.92 9.45 -9.68
N GLY A 63 -15.79 8.76 -9.59
CA GLY A 63 -15.70 7.31 -9.48
C GLY A 63 -16.27 6.57 -10.69
N PHE A 64 -16.56 5.30 -10.45
CA PHE A 64 -17.06 4.35 -11.44
C PHE A 64 -18.56 4.21 -11.23
N ASN A 65 -19.34 4.95 -12.02
CA ASN A 65 -20.79 5.11 -11.83
C ASN A 65 -21.18 5.49 -10.38
N ALA A 66 -20.51 6.52 -9.84
CA ALA A 66 -20.63 6.98 -8.45
C ALA A 66 -20.29 5.90 -7.39
N ARG A 67 -19.45 4.92 -7.72
CA ARG A 67 -18.91 3.93 -6.78
C ARG A 67 -17.38 3.96 -6.77
N TYR A 68 -16.80 3.51 -5.66
CA TYR A 68 -15.36 3.35 -5.50
C TYR A 68 -15.06 2.24 -4.49
N ARG A 69 -13.83 1.70 -4.51
CA ARG A 69 -13.33 0.80 -3.48
C ARG A 69 -12.74 1.61 -2.35
N ASP A 70 -13.15 1.33 -1.11
CA ASP A 70 -12.62 2.06 0.04
C ASP A 70 -11.08 1.93 0.14
N GLY A 71 -10.41 3.00 0.57
CA GLY A 71 -8.95 3.06 0.70
C GLY A 71 -8.19 3.22 -0.62
N ASN A 72 -8.87 3.55 -1.73
CA ASN A 72 -8.25 3.71 -3.04
C ASN A 72 -8.39 5.12 -3.61
N TRP A 73 -7.58 5.39 -4.64
CA TRP A 73 -7.69 6.58 -5.46
C TRP A 73 -8.90 6.50 -6.39
N VAL A 74 -9.61 7.62 -6.52
CA VAL A 74 -10.87 7.73 -7.24
C VAL A 74 -10.75 8.80 -8.32
N PRO A 75 -11.05 8.47 -9.59
CA PRO A 75 -11.04 9.46 -10.66
C PRO A 75 -12.24 10.40 -10.54
N VAL A 76 -12.00 11.68 -10.78
CA VAL A 76 -13.01 12.72 -10.90
C VAL A 76 -12.83 13.35 -12.28
N GLN A 77 -13.75 13.05 -13.19
CA GLN A 77 -13.78 13.64 -14.52
C GLN A 77 -14.63 14.91 -14.49
N ILE A 78 -14.05 16.04 -14.87
CA ILE A 78 -14.69 17.35 -14.91
C ILE A 78 -14.71 17.83 -16.35
N THR A 79 -15.90 18.09 -16.90
CA THR A 79 -16.07 18.68 -18.23
C THR A 79 -16.41 20.16 -18.05
N LEU A 80 -15.47 21.05 -18.37
CA LEU A 80 -15.64 22.50 -18.26
C LEU A 80 -16.05 23.09 -19.61
N ASN A 81 -17.01 24.02 -19.58
CA ASN A 81 -17.50 24.77 -20.74
C ASN A 81 -17.39 26.27 -20.44
N ASN A 82 -16.71 27.03 -21.31
CA ASN A 82 -16.65 28.48 -21.20
C ASN A 82 -17.42 29.15 -22.36
N ASN A 83 -18.60 29.69 -22.06
CA ASN A 83 -19.41 30.46 -23.01
C ASN A 83 -19.24 31.99 -22.85
N GLY A 84 -18.33 32.44 -21.98
CA GLY A 84 -18.05 33.84 -21.68
C GLY A 84 -16.77 34.34 -22.33
N ALA A 85 -16.14 35.33 -21.68
CA ALA A 85 -14.79 35.77 -22.02
C ALA A 85 -13.74 34.72 -21.58
N ASP A 86 -12.51 34.84 -22.06
CA ASP A 86 -11.40 33.99 -21.62
C ASP A 86 -11.28 33.95 -20.09
N PHE A 87 -11.09 32.75 -19.55
CA PHE A 87 -11.07 32.49 -18.12
C PHE A 87 -9.75 31.83 -17.69
N SER A 88 -9.18 32.35 -16.61
CA SER A 88 -8.09 31.73 -15.85
C SER A 88 -8.58 31.54 -14.41
N GLY A 89 -8.14 30.46 -13.78
CA GLY A 89 -8.52 30.12 -12.42
C GLY A 89 -7.98 28.79 -11.95
N THR A 90 -8.60 28.24 -10.91
CA THR A 90 -8.19 26.97 -10.29
C THR A 90 -9.41 26.09 -10.03
N LEU A 91 -9.34 24.82 -10.46
CA LEU A 91 -10.29 23.80 -10.06
C LEU A 91 -9.84 23.21 -8.72
N SER A 92 -10.76 23.04 -7.77
CA SER A 92 -10.47 22.63 -6.40
C SER A 92 -11.46 21.58 -5.92
N ILE A 93 -10.97 20.41 -5.51
CA ILE A 93 -11.77 19.32 -4.94
C ILE A 93 -11.44 19.22 -3.44
N SER A 94 -12.45 19.46 -2.59
CA SER A 94 -12.36 19.16 -1.17
C SER A 94 -12.59 17.68 -0.95
N ALA A 95 -11.55 16.95 -0.54
CA ALA A 95 -11.69 15.58 -0.08
C ALA A 95 -12.30 15.58 1.34
N PRO A 96 -13.23 14.66 1.66
CA PRO A 96 -13.70 14.47 3.03
C PRO A 96 -12.57 13.95 3.92
N PRO A 97 -12.58 14.25 5.24
CA PRO A 97 -11.64 13.66 6.18
C PRO A 97 -11.73 12.13 6.15
N ALA A 98 -10.58 11.46 6.28
CA ALA A 98 -10.54 10.01 6.43
C ALA A 98 -11.36 9.58 7.66
N PHE A 99 -12.11 8.48 7.54
CA PHE A 99 -12.94 7.91 8.60
C PHE A 99 -14.02 8.87 9.15
N ALA A 100 -14.46 9.85 8.33
CA ALA A 100 -15.50 10.80 8.69
C ALA A 100 -16.79 10.07 9.14
N GLY A 101 -17.15 10.27 10.42
CA GLY A 101 -18.29 9.62 11.08
C GLY A 101 -17.90 8.64 12.20
N LEU A 102 -16.64 8.22 12.30
CA LEU A 102 -16.15 7.25 13.30
C LEU A 102 -15.61 7.90 14.60
N GLY A 103 -16.07 9.09 14.98
CA GLY A 103 -15.74 9.73 16.28
C GLY A 103 -15.14 11.14 16.19
N ASN A 104 -14.49 11.58 17.26
CA ASN A 104 -13.93 12.93 17.41
C ASN A 104 -12.59 13.11 16.67
N SER A 105 -12.57 12.93 15.35
CA SER A 105 -11.43 13.35 14.53
C SER A 105 -11.35 14.88 14.47
N THR A 106 -10.16 15.46 14.65
CA THR A 106 -9.89 16.84 14.24
C THR A 106 -10.07 16.97 12.72
N PRO A 107 -10.91 17.89 12.20
CA PRO A 107 -11.16 18.00 10.77
C PRO A 107 -9.96 18.63 10.04
N SER A 108 -9.03 17.80 9.59
CA SER A 108 -8.07 18.18 8.55
C SER A 108 -8.81 18.28 7.21
N SER A 109 -8.60 19.37 6.48
CA SER A 109 -9.24 19.61 5.18
C SER A 109 -8.19 19.50 4.09
N THR A 110 -8.34 18.52 3.19
CA THR A 110 -7.41 18.31 2.07
C THR A 110 -8.07 18.76 0.78
N TYR A 111 -7.41 19.69 0.09
CA TYR A 111 -7.86 20.24 -1.19
C TYR A 111 -6.92 19.80 -2.31
N TYR A 112 -7.44 19.08 -3.29
CA TYR A 112 -6.72 18.75 -4.52
C TYR A 112 -7.01 19.83 -5.55
N LYS A 113 -5.99 20.43 -6.16
CA LYS A 113 -6.12 21.59 -7.05
C LYS A 113 -5.40 21.40 -8.38
N GLU A 114 -5.96 21.98 -9.43
CA GLU A 114 -5.37 22.06 -10.76
C GLU A 114 -5.64 23.44 -11.37
N SER A 115 -4.61 24.08 -11.94
CA SER A 115 -4.75 25.37 -12.62
C SER A 115 -5.44 25.19 -13.97
N ILE A 116 -6.42 26.06 -14.26
CA ILE A 116 -7.24 25.95 -15.47
C ILE A 116 -7.24 27.23 -16.29
N THR A 117 -7.08 27.08 -17.59
CA THR A 117 -7.26 28.14 -18.60
C THR A 117 -8.27 27.66 -19.63
N LEU A 118 -9.25 28.51 -19.94
CA LEU A 118 -10.37 28.23 -20.85
C LEU A 118 -10.60 29.44 -21.75
N ALA A 119 -10.29 29.32 -23.04
CA ALA A 119 -10.63 30.36 -24.01
C ALA A 119 -12.17 30.48 -24.19
N SER A 120 -12.61 31.63 -24.69
CA SER A 120 -14.01 31.89 -25.05
C SER A 120 -14.51 30.84 -26.06
N GLY A 121 -15.64 30.19 -25.76
CA GLY A 121 -16.24 29.12 -26.56
C GLY A 121 -15.56 27.75 -26.41
N ALA A 122 -14.56 27.61 -25.54
CA ALA A 122 -13.84 26.34 -25.37
C ALA A 122 -14.57 25.37 -24.43
N GLN A 123 -14.48 24.08 -24.76
CA GLN A 123 -14.75 22.95 -23.88
C GLN A 123 -13.43 22.26 -23.54
N LYS A 124 -13.21 21.93 -22.26
CA LYS A 124 -12.02 21.20 -21.78
C LYS A 124 -12.46 20.10 -20.81
N GLN A 125 -11.96 18.88 -21.02
CA GLN A 125 -12.09 17.80 -20.05
C GLN A 125 -10.83 17.72 -19.20
N VAL A 126 -11.00 17.47 -17.90
CA VAL A 126 -9.95 17.34 -16.89
C VAL A 126 -10.22 16.08 -16.07
N SER A 127 -9.16 15.36 -15.69
CA SER A 127 -9.23 14.19 -14.82
C SER A 127 -8.36 14.43 -13.60
N MET A 128 -8.99 14.71 -12.47
CA MET A 128 -8.32 14.81 -11.17
C MET A 128 -8.50 13.51 -10.39
N TYR A 129 -7.63 13.26 -9.41
CA TYR A 129 -7.67 12.05 -8.60
C TYR A 129 -7.72 12.42 -7.12
N VAL A 130 -8.59 11.75 -6.35
CA VAL A 130 -8.71 11.95 -4.90
C VAL A 130 -8.77 10.61 -4.18
N PRO A 131 -8.07 10.43 -3.04
CA PRO A 131 -8.12 9.20 -2.26
C PRO A 131 -9.30 9.26 -1.29
N LEU A 132 -10.10 8.19 -1.21
CA LEU A 132 -11.26 8.14 -0.32
C LEU A 132 -11.16 7.01 0.71
N HIS A 133 -11.33 7.39 1.97
CA HIS A 133 -11.19 6.54 3.15
C HIS A 133 -12.40 6.74 4.06
N SER A 134 -13.40 5.86 3.95
CA SER A 134 -14.58 5.84 4.82
C SER A 134 -14.38 4.91 6.02
N GLY A 135 -13.68 3.78 5.85
CA GLY A 135 -13.61 2.69 6.81
C GLY A 135 -14.93 1.96 7.05
N ILE A 136 -16.01 2.30 6.32
CA ILE A 136 -17.36 1.77 6.51
C ILE A 136 -17.94 1.37 5.15
N GLN A 137 -18.33 0.11 5.01
CA GLN A 137 -19.03 -0.39 3.82
C GLN A 137 -20.34 0.35 3.56
N GLY A 138 -20.60 0.68 2.29
CA GLY A 138 -21.87 1.27 1.85
C GLY A 138 -22.08 2.74 2.24
N VAL A 139 -21.14 3.37 2.97
CA VAL A 139 -21.21 4.80 3.29
C VAL A 139 -21.10 5.65 2.03
N THR A 140 -21.88 6.72 1.99
CA THR A 140 -21.80 7.74 0.96
C THR A 140 -20.84 8.85 1.37
N GLN A 141 -19.82 9.11 0.54
CA GLN A 141 -18.92 10.26 0.67
C GLN A 141 -19.33 11.34 -0.33
N THR A 142 -19.29 12.60 0.08
CA THR A 142 -19.62 13.74 -0.81
C THR A 142 -18.39 14.59 -1.07
N LEU A 143 -17.95 14.62 -2.33
CA LEU A 143 -16.96 15.54 -2.83
C LEU A 143 -17.61 16.90 -3.09
N LYS A 144 -16.92 17.98 -2.70
CA LYS A 144 -17.24 19.35 -3.11
C LYS A 144 -16.21 19.80 -4.12
N ILE A 145 -16.67 20.12 -5.33
CA ILE A 145 -15.84 20.60 -6.44
C ILE A 145 -16.17 22.07 -6.65
N GLU A 146 -15.14 22.92 -6.70
CA GLU A 146 -15.24 24.36 -6.83
C GLU A 146 -14.33 24.85 -7.96
N LEU A 147 -14.88 25.68 -8.84
CA LEU A 147 -14.09 26.47 -9.79
C LEU A 147 -13.87 27.85 -9.17
N LEU A 148 -12.60 28.23 -9.01
CA LEU A 148 -12.17 29.49 -8.42
C LEU A 148 -11.60 30.40 -9.51
N ASP A 149 -11.82 31.72 -9.44
CA ASP A 149 -11.10 32.70 -10.26
C ASP A 149 -9.65 32.92 -9.77
N ASP A 150 -8.85 33.68 -10.51
CA ASP A 150 -7.47 34.03 -10.12
C ASP A 150 -7.36 34.78 -8.76
N ASN A 151 -8.46 35.34 -8.25
CA ASN A 151 -8.53 36.00 -6.93
C ASN A 151 -8.94 35.02 -5.81
N GLY A 152 -9.27 33.76 -6.14
CA GLY A 152 -9.77 32.76 -5.20
C GLY A 152 -11.29 32.82 -4.93
N ASN A 153 -12.05 33.63 -5.67
CA ASN A 153 -13.50 33.68 -5.54
C ASN A 153 -14.15 32.46 -6.20
N ILE A 154 -15.18 31.89 -5.58
CA ILE A 154 -15.96 30.79 -6.15
C ILE A 154 -16.80 31.29 -7.33
N VAL A 155 -16.55 30.73 -8.51
CA VAL A 155 -17.26 30.97 -9.77
C VAL A 155 -18.39 29.96 -9.95
N HIS A 156 -18.12 28.69 -9.64
CA HIS A 156 -19.08 27.59 -9.74
C HIS A 156 -18.79 26.52 -8.68
N THR A 157 -19.83 25.84 -8.19
CA THR A 157 -19.71 24.73 -7.23
C THR A 157 -20.64 23.60 -7.63
N GLN A 158 -20.13 22.37 -7.65
CA GLN A 158 -20.94 21.16 -7.77
C GLN A 158 -20.52 20.18 -6.68
N THR A 159 -21.48 19.42 -6.15
CA THR A 159 -21.19 18.26 -5.29
C THR A 159 -21.37 16.96 -6.07
N SER A 160 -20.55 15.96 -5.78
CA SER A 160 -20.71 14.60 -6.28
C SER A 160 -20.69 13.64 -5.10
N THR A 161 -21.70 12.78 -4.99
CA THR A 161 -21.83 11.81 -3.90
C THR A 161 -21.53 10.42 -4.44
N LEU A 162 -20.61 9.71 -3.79
CA LEU A 162 -20.16 8.38 -4.18
C LEU A 162 -20.41 7.38 -3.05
N THR A 163 -20.70 6.12 -3.40
CA THR A 163 -20.88 5.02 -2.45
C THR A 163 -19.61 4.16 -2.35
N ALA A 164 -19.14 3.91 -1.13
CA ALA A 164 -18.04 3.00 -0.84
C ALA A 164 -18.47 1.53 -1.02
N LEU A 165 -17.77 0.78 -1.85
CA LEU A 165 -17.88 -0.68 -1.93
C LEU A 165 -17.08 -1.32 -0.80
N GLY A 166 -17.73 -2.22 -0.05
CA GLY A 166 -17.11 -2.86 1.11
C GLY A 166 -16.11 -3.93 0.75
N PRO A 167 -15.30 -4.39 1.72
CA PRO A 167 -14.33 -5.47 1.52
C PRO A 167 -14.98 -6.79 1.08
N ASP A 168 -16.26 -6.99 1.39
CA ASP A 168 -17.02 -8.18 0.97
C ASP A 168 -17.53 -8.11 -0.48
N ASP A 169 -17.69 -6.92 -1.07
CA ASP A 169 -18.19 -6.75 -2.44
C ASP A 169 -17.09 -6.98 -3.47
N VAL A 170 -17.38 -7.71 -4.55
CA VAL A 170 -16.46 -7.92 -5.69
C VAL A 170 -16.77 -6.91 -6.78
N PHE A 171 -15.80 -6.07 -7.15
CA PHE A 171 -15.96 -5.07 -8.20
C PHE A 171 -15.30 -5.54 -9.49
N VAL A 172 -16.12 -5.74 -10.53
CA VAL A 172 -15.73 -6.28 -11.82
C VAL A 172 -15.77 -5.18 -12.89
N GLY A 173 -14.64 -4.95 -13.55
CA GLY A 173 -14.57 -4.14 -14.77
C GLY A 173 -14.79 -5.00 -16.00
N ILE A 174 -15.63 -4.58 -16.94
CA ILE A 174 -15.88 -5.31 -18.19
C ILE A 174 -15.53 -4.42 -19.37
N LEU A 175 -14.48 -4.79 -20.10
CA LEU A 175 -14.10 -4.13 -21.34
C LEU A 175 -14.70 -4.94 -22.51
N SER A 176 -15.88 -4.50 -22.97
CA SER A 176 -16.62 -5.14 -24.05
C SER A 176 -17.42 -4.15 -24.87
N ASP A 177 -17.51 -4.37 -26.18
CA ASP A 177 -18.44 -3.64 -27.05
C ASP A 177 -19.87 -4.23 -27.00
N GLN A 178 -20.07 -5.35 -26.28
CA GLN A 178 -21.39 -5.91 -26.02
C GLN A 178 -22.01 -5.29 -24.75
N SER A 179 -23.24 -4.77 -24.88
CA SER A 179 -23.97 -4.15 -23.76
C SER A 179 -24.74 -5.15 -22.87
N SER A 180 -24.61 -6.46 -23.10
CA SER A 180 -25.36 -7.50 -22.39
C SER A 180 -24.69 -8.86 -22.52
N GLY A 181 -24.88 -9.74 -21.53
CA GLY A 181 -24.32 -11.10 -21.53
C GLY A 181 -23.92 -11.58 -20.13
N PHE A 182 -23.53 -10.62 -19.27
CA PHE A 182 -22.98 -10.86 -17.93
C PHE A 182 -24.03 -10.98 -16.81
N ASN A 183 -25.32 -11.13 -17.14
CA ASN A 183 -26.39 -11.25 -16.13
C ASN A 183 -26.13 -12.43 -15.18
N SER A 184 -25.69 -13.58 -15.71
CA SER A 184 -25.34 -14.77 -14.92
C SER A 184 -24.17 -14.56 -13.97
N LEU A 185 -23.23 -13.65 -14.30
CA LEU A 185 -22.13 -13.24 -13.43
C LEU A 185 -22.65 -12.37 -12.27
N SER A 186 -23.45 -11.33 -12.59
CA SER A 186 -24.01 -10.43 -11.56
C SER A 186 -24.97 -11.11 -10.57
N SER A 187 -25.49 -12.30 -10.90
CA SER A 187 -26.41 -13.06 -10.06
C SER A 187 -25.77 -14.16 -9.21
N ILE A 188 -24.45 -14.36 -9.25
CA ILE A 188 -23.82 -15.41 -8.43
C ILE A 188 -23.82 -15.02 -6.94
N SER A 189 -24.05 -16.00 -6.07
CA SER A 189 -23.81 -15.85 -4.63
C SER A 189 -22.33 -16.10 -4.34
N LEU A 190 -21.67 -15.13 -3.69
CA LEU A 190 -20.29 -15.25 -3.23
C LEU A 190 -20.17 -16.19 -2.00
N PRO A 191 -18.97 -16.67 -1.66
CA PRO A 191 -18.74 -17.47 -0.46
C PRO A 191 -19.01 -16.71 0.86
N ASN A 192 -18.61 -15.44 0.92
CA ASN A 192 -18.92 -14.51 2.00
C ASN A 192 -20.37 -14.02 1.88
N GLN A 193 -21.20 -14.34 2.87
CA GLN A 193 -22.66 -14.17 2.78
C GLN A 193 -23.16 -12.71 2.87
N GLY A 194 -22.25 -11.73 3.02
CA GLY A 194 -22.55 -10.30 3.02
C GLY A 194 -22.20 -9.56 1.72
N GLY A 195 -21.48 -10.20 0.79
CA GLY A 195 -20.94 -9.56 -0.40
C GLY A 195 -21.81 -9.66 -1.65
N SER A 196 -21.66 -8.70 -2.56
CA SER A 196 -22.31 -8.70 -3.88
C SER A 196 -21.31 -8.59 -5.03
N ILE A 197 -21.70 -9.00 -6.25
CA ILE A 197 -20.95 -8.64 -7.47
C ILE A 197 -21.48 -7.32 -8.00
N VAL A 198 -20.58 -6.33 -8.07
CA VAL A 198 -20.82 -5.04 -8.72
C VAL A 198 -20.05 -5.03 -10.04
N VAL A 199 -20.70 -4.55 -11.10
CA VAL A 199 -20.13 -4.51 -12.45
C VAL A 199 -20.08 -3.06 -12.93
N GLU A 200 -18.97 -2.67 -13.56
CA GLU A 200 -18.83 -1.46 -14.37
C GLU A 200 -18.37 -1.82 -15.78
N THR A 201 -18.90 -1.13 -16.80
CA THR A 201 -18.48 -1.32 -18.19
C THR A 201 -17.50 -0.24 -18.64
N PHE A 202 -16.42 -0.67 -19.29
CA PHE A 202 -15.38 0.18 -19.84
C PHE A 202 -15.44 0.26 -21.36
N ASN A 203 -14.86 1.33 -21.89
CA ASN A 203 -14.43 1.48 -23.28
C ASN A 203 -13.04 2.13 -23.31
N ALA A 204 -12.46 2.33 -24.49
CA ALA A 204 -11.12 2.93 -24.65
C ALA A 204 -10.94 4.29 -23.97
N ASN A 205 -12.01 5.08 -23.79
CA ASN A 205 -11.95 6.41 -23.16
C ASN A 205 -12.21 6.38 -21.64
N THR A 206 -12.77 5.29 -21.10
CA THR A 206 -13.10 5.17 -19.67
C THR A 206 -12.22 4.17 -18.92
N MET A 207 -11.53 3.27 -19.62
CA MET A 207 -10.51 2.38 -19.05
C MET A 207 -9.37 3.22 -18.46
N PRO A 208 -9.06 3.11 -17.14
CA PRO A 208 -8.02 3.93 -16.54
C PRO A 208 -6.61 3.64 -17.09
N GLY A 209 -5.87 4.71 -17.43
CA GLY A 209 -4.46 4.65 -17.83
C GLY A 209 -3.45 4.54 -16.66
N MET A 210 -3.93 4.33 -15.43
CA MET A 210 -3.09 4.26 -14.23
C MET A 210 -3.51 3.06 -13.37
N ALA A 211 -2.57 2.18 -13.03
CA ALA A 211 -2.84 0.98 -12.23
C ALA A 211 -3.42 1.33 -10.85
N SER A 212 -3.05 2.46 -10.25
CA SER A 212 -3.60 2.91 -8.96
C SER A 212 -5.09 3.29 -9.00
N MET A 213 -5.67 3.50 -10.19
CA MET A 213 -7.13 3.58 -10.38
C MET A 213 -7.75 2.20 -10.58
N LEU A 214 -7.07 1.30 -11.31
CA LEU A 214 -7.50 -0.09 -11.50
C LEU A 214 -7.55 -0.86 -10.17
N LYS A 215 -6.77 -0.46 -9.14
CA LYS A 215 -6.85 -0.99 -7.75
C LYS A 215 -8.28 -0.95 -7.15
N ASN A 216 -9.22 -0.20 -7.72
CA ASN A 216 -10.64 -0.26 -7.34
C ASN A 216 -11.31 -1.61 -7.68
N PHE A 217 -10.82 -2.30 -8.71
CA PHE A 217 -11.38 -3.54 -9.25
C PHE A 217 -10.59 -4.75 -8.77
N ASP A 218 -11.30 -5.84 -8.48
CA ASP A 218 -10.69 -7.13 -8.14
C ASP A 218 -10.46 -7.98 -9.39
N LEU A 219 -11.37 -7.83 -10.36
CA LEU A 219 -11.48 -8.62 -11.58
C LEU A 219 -11.73 -7.71 -12.77
N ILE A 220 -11.02 -7.94 -13.87
CA ILE A 220 -11.30 -7.30 -15.17
C ILE A 220 -11.56 -8.41 -16.19
N ILE A 221 -12.58 -8.23 -17.03
CA ILE A 221 -12.95 -9.16 -18.09
C ILE A 221 -12.75 -8.46 -19.44
N LEU A 222 -11.94 -9.06 -20.30
CA LEU A 222 -11.78 -8.66 -21.71
C LEU A 222 -12.64 -9.59 -22.56
N ASP A 223 -13.70 -9.06 -23.17
CA ASP A 223 -14.57 -9.85 -24.03
C ASP A 223 -15.06 -9.02 -25.21
N ASN A 224 -14.95 -9.56 -26.41
CA ASN A 224 -15.41 -8.93 -27.65
C ASN A 224 -15.18 -7.39 -27.70
N PHE A 225 -13.91 -6.98 -27.64
CA PHE A 225 -13.46 -5.59 -27.66
C PHE A 225 -12.24 -5.43 -28.57
N THR A 226 -12.00 -4.27 -29.18
CA THR A 226 -10.74 -4.03 -29.92
C THR A 226 -9.67 -3.54 -28.96
N THR A 227 -8.86 -4.44 -28.38
CA THR A 227 -7.81 -4.02 -27.42
C THR A 227 -6.73 -3.15 -28.07
N GLY A 228 -6.57 -3.22 -29.40
CA GLY A 228 -5.73 -2.28 -30.17
C GLY A 228 -6.22 -0.82 -30.17
N ASN A 229 -7.37 -0.52 -29.55
CA ASN A 229 -7.81 0.86 -29.26
C ASN A 229 -7.30 1.37 -27.91
N LEU A 230 -6.66 0.54 -27.08
CA LEU A 230 -6.07 0.97 -25.80
C LEU A 230 -4.73 1.68 -26.03
N SER A 231 -4.42 2.66 -25.19
CA SER A 231 -3.10 3.28 -25.16
C SER A 231 -2.05 2.36 -24.52
N ASN A 232 -0.77 2.64 -24.78
CA ASN A 232 0.34 1.96 -24.10
C ASN A 232 0.21 2.10 -22.57
N ASP A 233 -0.20 3.27 -22.07
CA ASP A 233 -0.36 3.52 -20.63
C ASP A 233 -1.48 2.66 -20.04
N GLN A 234 -2.59 2.46 -20.75
CA GLN A 234 -3.68 1.56 -20.34
C GLN A 234 -3.24 0.09 -20.31
N LEU A 235 -2.43 -0.35 -21.28
CA LEU A 235 -1.86 -1.70 -21.30
C LEU A 235 -0.84 -1.90 -20.17
N SER A 236 0.06 -0.93 -19.96
CA SER A 236 1.03 -0.93 -18.85
C SER A 236 0.33 -0.88 -17.48
N ALA A 237 -0.75 -0.10 -17.36
CA ALA A 237 -1.58 -0.05 -16.16
C ALA A 237 -2.26 -1.40 -15.89
N LEU A 238 -2.83 -2.03 -16.92
CA LEU A 238 -3.45 -3.36 -16.79
C LEU A 238 -2.42 -4.42 -16.35
N GLN A 239 -1.26 -4.47 -16.99
CA GLN A 239 -0.16 -5.37 -16.62
C GLN A 239 0.28 -5.15 -15.17
N THR A 240 0.55 -3.89 -14.81
CA THR A 240 1.03 -3.55 -13.46
C THR A 240 -0.02 -3.80 -12.38
N TRP A 241 -1.31 -3.64 -12.70
CA TRP A 241 -2.41 -4.00 -11.80
C TRP A 241 -2.48 -5.52 -11.56
N ILE A 242 -2.26 -6.35 -12.60
CA ILE A 242 -2.14 -7.81 -12.45
C ILE A 242 -0.92 -8.13 -11.58
N ASP A 243 0.25 -7.56 -11.87
CA ASP A 243 1.48 -7.78 -11.08
C ASP A 243 1.29 -7.44 -9.59
N GLN A 244 0.43 -6.46 -9.28
CA GLN A 244 0.09 -6.06 -7.91
C GLN A 244 -1.01 -6.89 -7.24
N GLY A 245 -1.73 -7.75 -7.98
CA GLY A 245 -2.75 -8.64 -7.42
C GLY A 245 -4.09 -8.67 -8.16
N GLY A 246 -4.24 -7.97 -9.29
CA GLY A 246 -5.43 -8.01 -10.12
C GLY A 246 -5.70 -9.38 -10.76
N ALA A 247 -6.96 -9.69 -11.04
CA ALA A 247 -7.35 -10.89 -11.78
C ALA A 247 -7.89 -10.52 -13.16
N LEU A 248 -7.30 -11.05 -14.23
CA LEU A 248 -7.78 -10.86 -15.60
C LEU A 248 -8.51 -12.12 -16.09
N ILE A 249 -9.70 -11.98 -16.66
CA ILE A 249 -10.33 -13.01 -17.50
C ILE A 249 -10.25 -12.55 -18.96
N GLU A 250 -9.69 -13.40 -19.80
CA GLU A 250 -9.56 -13.17 -21.24
C GLU A 250 -10.51 -14.08 -22.00
N VAL A 251 -11.49 -13.52 -22.70
CA VAL A 251 -12.42 -14.28 -23.52
C VAL A 251 -11.89 -14.37 -24.95
N GLY A 252 -11.61 -15.60 -25.38
CA GLY A 252 -11.29 -15.94 -26.75
C GLY A 252 -12.57 -16.09 -27.59
N GLY A 253 -13.15 -17.29 -27.59
CA GLY A 253 -14.37 -17.57 -28.35
C GLY A 253 -14.22 -17.32 -29.86
N PRO A 254 -15.27 -16.86 -30.57
CA PRO A 254 -15.18 -16.51 -31.99
C PRO A 254 -14.39 -15.20 -32.22
N GLU A 255 -14.50 -14.22 -31.33
CA GLU A 255 -13.97 -12.85 -31.51
C GLU A 255 -12.53 -12.66 -30.98
N TRP A 256 -11.87 -13.74 -30.54
CA TRP A 256 -10.52 -13.75 -29.94
C TRP A 256 -9.50 -12.90 -30.69
N ARG A 257 -9.59 -12.81 -32.02
CA ARG A 257 -8.62 -12.06 -32.83
C ARG A 257 -8.72 -10.57 -32.56
N ARG A 258 -9.92 -10.04 -32.31
CA ARG A 258 -10.13 -8.62 -32.02
C ARG A 258 -9.77 -8.29 -30.57
N THR A 259 -10.10 -9.18 -29.65
CA THR A 259 -9.85 -9.03 -28.20
C THR A 259 -8.40 -9.27 -27.82
N LEU A 260 -7.72 -10.29 -28.37
CA LEU A 260 -6.47 -10.80 -27.83
C LEU A 260 -5.25 -10.66 -28.75
N SER A 261 -5.41 -10.48 -30.08
CA SER A 261 -4.24 -10.47 -30.99
C SER A 261 -3.34 -9.24 -30.89
N THR A 262 -3.85 -8.15 -30.30
CA THR A 262 -3.11 -6.89 -30.05
C THR A 262 -2.59 -6.75 -28.63
N LEU A 263 -2.84 -7.71 -27.74
CA LEU A 263 -2.29 -7.67 -26.39
C LEU A 263 -0.79 -8.05 -26.40
N PRO A 264 0.03 -7.42 -25.54
CA PRO A 264 1.40 -7.87 -25.28
C PRO A 264 1.45 -9.35 -24.88
N ALA A 265 2.52 -10.04 -25.30
CA ALA A 265 2.72 -11.45 -24.98
C ALA A 265 2.89 -11.72 -23.46
N SER A 266 3.23 -10.69 -22.67
CA SER A 266 3.24 -10.73 -21.20
C SER A 266 1.85 -10.99 -20.62
N LEU A 267 0.78 -10.48 -21.24
CA LEU A 267 -0.60 -10.63 -20.78
C LEU A 267 -1.26 -11.94 -21.24
N LEU A 268 -0.71 -12.63 -22.24
CA LEU A 268 -1.36 -13.79 -22.86
C LEU A 268 -0.84 -15.11 -22.28
N PRO A 269 -1.66 -15.90 -21.55
CA PRO A 269 -1.26 -17.22 -21.03
C PRO A 269 -1.21 -18.30 -22.14
N VAL A 270 -1.57 -17.93 -23.37
CA VAL A 270 -1.71 -18.82 -24.52
C VAL A 270 -1.30 -18.15 -25.85
N SER A 271 -0.82 -18.96 -26.78
CA SER A 271 -0.71 -18.60 -28.19
C SER A 271 -1.93 -19.12 -28.96
N ILE A 272 -2.72 -18.21 -29.54
CA ILE A 272 -4.00 -18.50 -30.18
C ILE A 272 -3.85 -18.46 -31.69
N ASN A 273 -4.29 -19.53 -32.37
CA ASN A 273 -3.96 -19.79 -33.78
C ASN A 273 -5.18 -19.89 -34.71
N GLY A 274 -6.41 -19.86 -34.19
CA GLY A 274 -7.61 -20.09 -34.99
C GLY A 274 -8.87 -20.32 -34.17
N THR A 275 -9.90 -20.87 -34.79
CA THR A 275 -11.14 -21.33 -34.14
C THR A 275 -11.47 -22.77 -34.51
N SER A 276 -12.29 -23.41 -33.69
CA SER A 276 -12.83 -24.76 -33.88
C SER A 276 -14.24 -24.84 -33.29
N ILE A 277 -14.92 -25.97 -33.50
CA ILE A 277 -16.25 -26.24 -32.95
C ILE A 277 -16.12 -27.35 -31.90
N LEU A 278 -16.44 -27.04 -30.65
CA LEU A 278 -16.71 -28.05 -29.63
C LEU A 278 -18.05 -28.75 -29.93
N PRO A 279 -18.10 -30.09 -29.93
CA PRO A 279 -19.36 -30.81 -30.11
C PRO A 279 -20.26 -30.70 -28.88
N ALA A 280 -21.57 -30.81 -29.12
CA ALA A 280 -22.55 -31.04 -28.06
C ALA A 280 -22.17 -32.29 -27.24
N GLY A 281 -22.44 -32.26 -25.93
CA GLY A 281 -22.02 -33.29 -24.98
C GLY A 281 -20.64 -33.05 -24.34
N THR A 282 -19.87 -32.05 -24.78
CA THR A 282 -18.61 -31.66 -24.10
C THR A 282 -18.90 -31.13 -22.69
N SER A 283 -18.09 -31.50 -21.69
CA SER A 283 -18.19 -30.93 -20.34
C SER A 283 -17.43 -29.60 -20.24
N LEU A 284 -18.10 -28.56 -19.74
CA LEU A 284 -17.48 -27.28 -19.37
C LEU A 284 -17.34 -27.11 -17.85
N LEU A 285 -17.81 -28.10 -17.09
CA LEU A 285 -17.73 -28.15 -15.63
C LEU A 285 -17.26 -29.54 -15.15
N PRO A 286 -16.75 -29.63 -13.90
CA PRO A 286 -16.47 -28.50 -12.98
C PRO A 286 -15.14 -27.80 -13.30
N VAL A 287 -15.07 -26.48 -13.11
CA VAL A 287 -13.80 -25.72 -13.24
C VAL A 287 -12.82 -26.07 -12.11
N ASN A 288 -13.34 -26.29 -10.90
CA ASN A 288 -12.56 -26.38 -9.66
C ASN A 288 -12.56 -27.80 -9.04
N GLY A 289 -12.85 -28.82 -9.86
CA GLY A 289 -13.08 -30.19 -9.39
C GLY A 289 -14.52 -30.44 -8.89
N SER A 290 -14.92 -31.71 -8.81
CA SER A 290 -16.21 -32.08 -8.20
C SER A 290 -16.11 -31.92 -6.68
N SER A 291 -17.19 -31.63 -5.95
CA SER A 291 -17.18 -31.71 -4.48
C SER A 291 -17.57 -33.09 -3.96
N ASN A 292 -16.92 -33.53 -2.89
CA ASN A 292 -17.20 -34.81 -2.19
C ASN A 292 -17.76 -34.59 -0.77
N GLY A 293 -17.45 -33.45 -0.14
CA GLY A 293 -17.97 -33.00 1.15
C GLY A 293 -18.75 -31.69 1.06
N GLY A 294 -19.65 -31.46 2.02
CA GLY A 294 -20.55 -30.30 2.08
C GLY A 294 -22.03 -30.68 1.87
N THR A 295 -22.91 -29.67 1.78
CA THR A 295 -24.35 -29.87 1.50
C THR A 295 -24.64 -30.29 0.06
N GLY A 296 -23.67 -30.16 -0.85
CA GLY A 296 -23.71 -30.59 -2.24
C GLY A 296 -22.99 -31.91 -2.52
N LYS A 297 -23.40 -33.00 -1.85
CA LYS A 297 -22.92 -34.35 -2.20
C LYS A 297 -23.56 -34.85 -3.49
N GLY A 298 -22.80 -34.94 -4.57
CA GLY A 298 -23.19 -35.67 -5.77
C GLY A 298 -22.33 -35.34 -6.99
N PRO A 299 -22.03 -36.33 -7.87
CA PRO A 299 -21.38 -36.05 -9.14
C PRO A 299 -22.35 -35.26 -10.05
N MET A 300 -21.86 -34.20 -10.72
CA MET A 300 -22.64 -33.34 -11.63
C MET A 300 -22.98 -34.03 -12.98
N VAL A 301 -23.43 -35.28 -12.96
CA VAL A 301 -23.72 -36.07 -14.16
C VAL A 301 -24.88 -35.44 -14.94
N GLY A 302 -24.59 -34.94 -16.13
CA GLY A 302 -25.56 -34.31 -17.04
C GLY A 302 -25.79 -32.81 -16.85
N ALA A 303 -25.40 -32.22 -15.72
CA ALA A 303 -25.48 -30.77 -15.49
C ALA A 303 -24.25 -29.99 -15.99
N GLY A 304 -23.11 -30.67 -16.16
CA GLY A 304 -21.83 -30.05 -16.56
C GLY A 304 -21.55 -29.97 -18.06
N THR A 305 -22.44 -30.50 -18.91
CA THR A 305 -22.25 -30.58 -20.37
C THR A 305 -23.09 -29.59 -21.17
N ILE A 306 -22.52 -29.07 -22.26
CA ILE A 306 -23.25 -28.26 -23.26
C ILE A 306 -24.14 -29.14 -24.15
N ASN A 307 -25.33 -28.66 -24.49
CA ASN A 307 -26.33 -29.39 -25.28
C ASN A 307 -26.32 -29.07 -26.79
N ALA A 308 -25.58 -28.05 -27.20
CA ALA A 308 -25.39 -27.63 -28.59
C ALA A 308 -23.90 -27.35 -28.86
N PRO A 309 -23.44 -27.36 -30.12
CA PRO A 309 -22.06 -27.03 -30.45
C PRO A 309 -21.68 -25.61 -30.05
N VAL A 310 -20.41 -25.40 -29.67
CA VAL A 310 -19.86 -24.09 -29.25
C VAL A 310 -18.64 -23.76 -30.11
N THR A 311 -18.58 -22.55 -30.66
CA THR A 311 -17.36 -22.05 -31.31
C THR A 311 -16.33 -21.68 -30.25
N VAL A 312 -15.11 -22.19 -30.39
CA VAL A 312 -13.98 -21.91 -29.49
C VAL A 312 -12.76 -21.43 -30.26
N SER A 313 -11.92 -20.62 -29.63
CA SER A 313 -10.58 -20.30 -30.09
C SER A 313 -9.61 -21.46 -29.81
N THR A 314 -8.76 -21.81 -30.77
CA THR A 314 -7.78 -22.89 -30.65
C THR A 314 -6.43 -22.34 -30.24
N ALA A 315 -5.90 -22.84 -29.11
CA ALA A 315 -4.72 -22.29 -28.47
C ALA A 315 -3.75 -23.36 -27.97
N THR A 316 -2.49 -22.97 -27.79
CA THR A 316 -1.45 -23.71 -27.07
C THR A 316 -0.96 -22.87 -25.89
N LEU A 317 -0.51 -23.49 -24.81
CA LEU A 317 0.05 -22.77 -23.65
C LEU A 317 1.22 -21.85 -24.07
N ALA A 318 1.34 -20.69 -23.44
CA ALA A 318 2.50 -19.81 -23.61
C ALA A 318 3.79 -20.51 -23.16
N GLN A 319 4.92 -20.18 -23.80
CA GLN A 319 6.22 -20.70 -23.39
C GLN A 319 6.73 -19.94 -22.16
N GLY A 320 7.39 -20.64 -21.23
CA GLY A 320 7.92 -20.06 -19.98
C GLY A 320 7.38 -20.66 -18.69
N GLY A 321 6.51 -21.69 -18.75
CA GLY A 321 6.16 -22.52 -17.58
C GLY A 321 5.20 -21.89 -16.55
N LYS A 322 4.76 -20.65 -16.75
CA LYS A 322 3.83 -19.94 -15.83
C LYS A 322 2.34 -20.18 -16.12
N SER A 323 2.00 -20.92 -17.18
CA SER A 323 0.62 -21.15 -17.67
C SER A 323 0.27 -22.64 -17.68
N TYR A 324 -0.90 -23.02 -17.16
CA TYR A 324 -1.33 -24.43 -17.06
C TYR A 324 -2.84 -24.62 -17.34
N PRO A 325 -3.25 -25.77 -17.92
CA PRO A 325 -4.63 -26.01 -18.32
C PRO A 325 -5.49 -26.43 -17.12
N ILE A 326 -6.58 -25.69 -16.89
CA ILE A 326 -7.58 -26.00 -15.86
C ILE A 326 -8.57 -27.04 -16.37
N LEU A 327 -9.00 -26.85 -17.63
CA LEU A 327 -9.93 -27.71 -18.35
C LEU A 327 -9.49 -27.84 -19.81
N ALA A 328 -9.62 -29.02 -20.39
CA ALA A 328 -9.29 -29.28 -21.80
C ALA A 328 -10.27 -30.29 -22.43
N SER A 329 -10.46 -30.21 -23.74
CA SER A 329 -11.15 -31.22 -24.55
C SER A 329 -10.17 -31.80 -25.57
N GLY A 330 -9.71 -33.03 -25.32
CA GLY A 330 -8.63 -33.64 -26.07
C GLY A 330 -7.34 -32.81 -25.96
N LYS A 331 -6.87 -32.25 -27.08
CA LYS A 331 -5.69 -31.36 -27.14
C LYS A 331 -6.01 -29.87 -27.05
N ILE A 332 -7.29 -29.49 -27.01
CA ILE A 332 -7.70 -28.08 -26.98
C ILE A 332 -7.86 -27.66 -25.51
N PRO A 333 -7.01 -26.77 -24.97
CA PRO A 333 -7.23 -26.19 -23.65
C PRO A 333 -8.46 -25.27 -23.73
N LEU A 334 -9.40 -25.46 -22.80
CA LEU A 334 -10.66 -24.70 -22.74
C LEU A 334 -10.62 -23.59 -21.70
N ILE A 335 -9.93 -23.83 -20.59
CA ILE A 335 -9.64 -22.85 -19.55
C ILE A 335 -8.16 -23.00 -19.21
N VAL A 336 -7.40 -21.90 -19.26
CA VAL A 336 -5.98 -21.86 -18.89
C VAL A 336 -5.79 -20.78 -17.84
N GLN A 337 -5.02 -21.07 -16.80
CA GLN A 337 -4.62 -20.05 -15.83
C GLN A 337 -3.12 -19.83 -15.91
N ALA A 338 -2.71 -18.57 -15.75
CA ALA A 338 -1.33 -18.19 -15.47
C ALA A 338 -1.27 -17.34 -14.19
N LEU A 339 -0.13 -17.42 -13.51
CA LEU A 339 0.20 -16.53 -12.39
C LEU A 339 1.20 -15.48 -12.87
N GLN A 340 0.91 -14.21 -12.59
CA GLN A 340 1.74 -13.08 -12.94
C GLN A 340 1.80 -12.10 -11.75
N GLY A 341 3.01 -11.85 -11.26
CA GLY A 341 3.23 -11.15 -9.99
C GLY A 341 2.33 -11.74 -8.89
N ARG A 342 1.58 -10.88 -8.19
CA ARG A 342 0.61 -11.29 -7.16
C ARG A 342 -0.77 -11.66 -7.71
N GLY A 343 -1.01 -11.47 -9.01
CA GLY A 343 -2.31 -11.65 -9.68
C GLY A 343 -2.39 -12.93 -10.52
N SER A 344 -3.46 -13.03 -11.31
CA SER A 344 -3.64 -14.16 -12.23
C SER A 344 -4.35 -13.76 -13.52
N ILE A 345 -4.09 -14.51 -14.58
CA ILE A 345 -4.75 -14.37 -15.88
C ILE A 345 -5.43 -15.69 -16.21
N CYS A 346 -6.71 -15.63 -16.59
CA CYS A 346 -7.56 -16.79 -16.86
C CYS A 346 -8.15 -16.68 -18.26
N TYR A 347 -7.59 -17.44 -19.20
CA TYR A 347 -8.05 -17.50 -20.59
C TYR A 347 -9.19 -18.51 -20.76
N LEU A 348 -10.25 -18.09 -21.45
CA LEU A 348 -11.39 -18.91 -21.85
C LEU A 348 -11.40 -19.11 -23.37
N ALA A 349 -11.31 -20.37 -23.82
CA ALA A 349 -11.38 -20.68 -25.24
C ALA A 349 -12.78 -20.47 -25.84
N PHE A 350 -13.83 -20.55 -25.03
CA PHE A 350 -15.20 -20.28 -25.40
C PHE A 350 -15.64 -18.90 -24.88
N ASP A 351 -16.66 -18.34 -25.51
CA ASP A 351 -17.32 -17.12 -25.03
C ASP A 351 -18.52 -17.48 -24.13
N PRO A 352 -18.50 -17.13 -22.82
CA PRO A 352 -19.60 -17.40 -21.91
C PRO A 352 -20.82 -16.48 -22.09
N THR A 353 -20.69 -15.38 -22.83
CA THR A 353 -21.78 -14.41 -23.10
C THR A 353 -22.57 -14.75 -24.36
N LEU A 354 -22.06 -15.65 -25.21
CA LEU A 354 -22.74 -16.08 -26.43
C LEU A 354 -23.57 -17.35 -26.24
N ALA A 355 -24.55 -17.53 -27.12
CA ALA A 355 -25.31 -18.77 -27.22
C ALA A 355 -24.41 -19.93 -27.74
N PRO A 356 -24.56 -21.16 -27.22
CA PRO A 356 -25.55 -21.62 -26.23
C PRO A 356 -25.23 -21.31 -24.75
N ILE A 357 -24.02 -20.86 -24.40
CA ILE A 357 -23.55 -20.80 -23.00
C ILE A 357 -24.33 -19.78 -22.17
N ILE A 358 -24.66 -18.59 -22.71
CA ILE A 358 -25.47 -17.58 -21.99
C ILE A 358 -26.82 -18.12 -21.48
N ASN A 359 -27.42 -19.08 -22.19
CA ASN A 359 -28.70 -19.70 -21.84
C ASN A 359 -28.53 -21.07 -21.15
N TRP A 360 -27.30 -21.47 -20.84
CA TRP A 360 -27.01 -22.75 -20.23
C TRP A 360 -27.36 -22.71 -18.73
N PRO A 361 -28.16 -23.65 -18.19
CA PRO A 361 -28.58 -23.62 -16.78
C PRO A 361 -27.44 -23.59 -15.76
N ALA A 362 -26.25 -24.07 -16.12
CA ALA A 362 -25.06 -24.06 -15.26
C ALA A 362 -24.11 -22.86 -15.50
N ALA A 363 -24.51 -21.85 -16.30
CA ALA A 363 -23.70 -20.66 -16.54
C ALA A 363 -23.35 -19.89 -15.24
N GLY A 364 -24.27 -19.83 -14.27
CA GLY A 364 -23.98 -19.27 -12.95
C GLY A 364 -22.95 -20.09 -12.15
N THR A 365 -22.95 -21.42 -12.29
CA THR A 365 -21.93 -22.30 -11.68
C THR A 365 -20.56 -22.12 -12.34
N LEU A 366 -20.53 -21.94 -13.66
CA LEU A 366 -19.33 -21.59 -14.41
C LEU A 366 -18.74 -20.24 -13.93
N TRP A 367 -19.55 -19.18 -13.91
CA TRP A 367 -19.09 -17.86 -13.42
C TRP A 367 -18.64 -17.90 -11.97
N ARG A 368 -19.35 -18.60 -11.06
CA ARG A 368 -18.89 -18.81 -9.69
C ARG A 368 -17.55 -19.53 -9.64
N GLY A 369 -17.37 -20.59 -10.44
CA GLY A 369 -16.10 -21.31 -10.51
C GLY A 369 -14.95 -20.41 -10.94
N LEU A 370 -15.15 -19.59 -11.97
CA LEU A 370 -14.17 -18.64 -12.48
C LEU A 370 -13.83 -17.55 -11.46
N VAL A 371 -14.83 -16.91 -10.85
CA VAL A 371 -14.63 -15.83 -9.86
C VAL A 371 -13.92 -16.37 -8.61
N VAL A 372 -14.37 -17.50 -8.04
CA VAL A 372 -13.74 -18.08 -6.85
C VAL A 372 -12.31 -18.50 -7.12
N ARG A 373 -12.04 -19.10 -8.28
CA ARG A 373 -10.68 -19.49 -8.66
C ARG A 373 -9.74 -18.29 -8.86
N SER A 374 -10.25 -17.21 -9.44
CA SER A 374 -9.43 -16.04 -9.80
C SER A 374 -9.14 -15.13 -8.60
N LEU A 375 -10.05 -15.07 -7.62
CA LEU A 375 -9.92 -14.19 -6.44
C LEU A 375 -9.50 -14.94 -5.16
N GLY A 376 -9.78 -16.24 -5.06
CA GLY A 376 -9.34 -17.11 -3.97
C GLY A 376 -9.63 -16.54 -2.57
N ASP A 377 -8.59 -16.45 -1.76
CA ASP A 377 -8.64 -15.99 -0.36
C ASP A 377 -9.30 -14.60 -0.18
N LYS A 378 -9.24 -13.71 -1.20
CA LYS A 378 -9.88 -12.39 -1.16
C LYS A 378 -11.40 -12.45 -0.93
N LEU A 379 -12.05 -13.55 -1.36
CA LEU A 379 -13.49 -13.74 -1.17
C LEU A 379 -13.88 -14.18 0.24
N LEU A 380 -12.89 -14.52 1.08
CA LEU A 380 -13.11 -14.98 2.45
C LEU A 380 -12.64 -13.98 3.50
N SER A 381 -11.86 -12.95 3.14
CA SER A 381 -11.34 -11.96 4.06
C SER A 381 -12.42 -11.01 4.57
N SER A 382 -13.20 -11.46 5.55
CA SER A 382 -14.22 -10.66 6.24
C SER A 382 -13.57 -9.71 7.24
N SER A 383 -13.10 -8.55 6.79
CA SER A 383 -12.68 -7.48 7.70
C SER A 383 -13.92 -6.78 8.26
N GLY A 384 -14.44 -7.28 9.38
CA GLY A 384 -15.64 -6.73 10.02
C GLY A 384 -15.46 -5.26 10.42
N ASN A 385 -16.18 -4.35 9.74
CA ASN A 385 -16.28 -2.90 10.00
C ASN A 385 -14.97 -2.09 10.15
N PHE A 386 -13.80 -2.68 9.89
CA PHE A 386 -12.51 -2.04 10.09
C PHE A 386 -11.48 -2.64 9.13
N VAL A 387 -10.97 -1.85 8.18
CA VAL A 387 -10.01 -2.27 7.15
C VAL A 387 -8.58 -1.95 7.65
N PRO A 388 -7.79 -2.93 8.15
CA PRO A 388 -6.64 -2.59 9.00
C PRO A 388 -5.27 -2.63 8.29
N GLY A 389 -5.16 -3.32 7.16
CA GLY A 389 -3.85 -3.77 6.64
C GLY A 389 -2.92 -2.66 6.18
N ALA A 390 -3.40 -1.80 5.27
CA ALA A 390 -2.59 -0.73 4.68
C ALA A 390 -2.37 0.43 5.66
N SER A 391 -3.39 0.81 6.43
CA SER A 391 -3.30 1.92 7.40
C SER A 391 -2.21 1.64 8.45
N PHE A 392 -2.17 0.43 9.05
CA PHE A 392 -1.16 0.09 10.04
C PHE A 392 0.29 0.11 9.53
N GLN A 393 0.54 -0.28 8.27
CA GLN A 393 1.89 -0.15 7.69
C GLN A 393 2.29 1.33 7.56
N TRP A 394 1.36 2.18 7.12
CA TRP A 394 1.61 3.61 6.95
C TRP A 394 1.80 4.33 8.29
N THR A 395 1.00 4.02 9.31
CA THR A 395 1.14 4.57 10.66
C THR A 395 2.49 4.22 11.28
N ARG A 396 2.94 2.96 11.16
CA ARG A 396 4.25 2.54 11.70
C ARG A 396 5.42 3.23 11.01
N LEU A 397 5.33 3.38 9.68
CA LEU A 397 6.40 4.03 8.93
C LEU A 397 6.39 5.54 9.17
N SER A 398 5.22 6.17 9.36
CA SER A 398 5.14 7.56 9.78
C SER A 398 5.70 7.77 11.20
N GLU A 399 5.47 6.87 12.15
CA GLU A 399 6.09 6.86 13.49
C GLU A 399 7.62 6.74 13.44
N LEU A 400 8.18 5.86 12.59
CA LEU A 400 9.64 5.78 12.39
C LEU A 400 10.24 7.09 11.87
N LEU A 401 9.48 7.84 11.08
CA LEU A 401 9.89 9.14 10.57
C LEU A 401 9.78 10.26 11.63
N GLN A 402 9.00 10.07 12.71
CA GLN A 402 8.90 11.00 13.86
C GLN A 402 10.11 10.90 14.81
N ASN A 403 10.59 9.69 15.10
CA ASN A 403 11.52 9.44 16.21
C ASN A 403 12.92 10.06 16.06
N HIS A 404 13.22 10.71 14.94
CA HIS A 404 14.44 11.49 14.75
C HIS A 404 14.17 13.00 14.88
N GLU A 405 13.77 13.46 16.07
CA GLU A 405 14.12 14.83 16.45
C GLU A 405 15.65 14.99 16.32
N PRO A 406 16.16 15.99 15.59
CA PRO A 406 17.56 16.37 15.68
C PRO A 406 17.78 17.03 17.05
N ASN A 407 17.81 16.22 18.10
CA ASN A 407 18.35 16.58 19.41
C ASN A 407 19.88 16.69 19.31
N THR A 408 20.35 17.55 18.41
CA THR A 408 21.64 18.23 18.50
C THR A 408 21.57 19.21 19.65
N LEU A 409 21.39 18.67 20.86
CA LEU A 409 21.73 19.38 22.09
C LEU A 409 23.11 20.01 21.88
N PRO A 410 23.28 21.30 22.21
CA PRO A 410 24.55 21.98 22.07
C PRO A 410 25.68 21.09 22.61
N SER A 411 26.71 20.81 21.81
CA SER A 411 27.80 19.90 22.20
C SER A 411 28.20 20.19 23.64
N PRO A 412 28.16 19.21 24.57
CA PRO A 412 28.37 19.48 25.99
C PRO A 412 29.70 20.20 26.25
N TRP A 413 30.70 19.95 25.41
CA TRP A 413 31.98 20.66 25.39
C TRP A 413 31.86 22.14 25.04
N LEU A 414 31.01 22.51 24.08
CA LEU A 414 30.80 23.90 23.67
C LEU A 414 30.08 24.69 24.78
N LEU A 415 29.05 24.11 25.40
CA LEU A 415 28.42 24.69 26.60
C LEU A 415 29.39 24.80 27.77
N LEU A 416 30.18 23.75 28.01
CA LEU A 416 31.19 23.74 29.07
C LEU A 416 32.24 24.82 28.83
N VAL A 417 32.77 24.97 27.61
CA VAL A 417 33.72 26.02 27.24
C VAL A 417 33.10 27.41 27.41
N LEU A 418 31.86 27.62 26.95
CA LEU A 418 31.13 28.89 27.10
C LEU A 418 30.97 29.27 28.59
N LEU A 419 30.59 28.30 29.42
CA LEU A 419 30.46 28.45 30.88
C LEU A 419 31.81 28.72 31.55
N LEU A 420 32.87 28.01 31.16
CA LEU A 420 34.22 28.18 31.70
C LEU A 420 34.78 29.57 31.34
N CYS A 421 34.59 30.04 30.10
CA CYS A 421 34.89 31.40 29.69
C CYS A 421 34.13 32.44 30.52
N TYR A 422 32.83 32.25 30.76
CA TYR A 422 32.01 33.13 31.60
C TYR A 422 32.53 33.20 33.06
N LEU A 423 32.87 32.06 33.66
CA LEU A 423 33.45 31.99 35.01
C LEU A 423 34.84 32.63 35.08
N ILE A 424 35.68 32.45 34.06
CA ILE A 424 36.99 33.10 33.93
C ILE A 424 36.85 34.63 33.86
N ILE A 425 35.87 35.13 33.10
CA ILE A 425 35.59 36.57 32.97
C ILE A 425 35.16 37.16 34.31
N ILE A 426 34.23 36.52 35.03
CA ILE A 426 33.69 36.99 36.31
C ILE A 426 34.69 36.83 37.48
N GLY A 427 35.54 35.81 37.46
CA GLY A 427 36.54 35.56 38.51
C GLY A 427 37.89 36.23 38.23
N PRO A 428 38.88 35.48 37.70
CA PRO A 428 40.25 35.94 37.58
C PRO A 428 40.41 37.20 36.71
N VAL A 429 39.76 37.29 35.55
CA VAL A 429 39.92 38.44 34.64
C VAL A 429 39.41 39.74 35.27
N ARG A 430 38.21 39.72 35.87
CA ARG A 430 37.66 40.83 36.65
C ARG A 430 38.60 41.27 37.78
N ILE A 431 39.16 40.32 38.55
CA ILE A 431 40.09 40.64 39.64
C ILE A 431 41.38 41.28 39.11
N LEU A 432 41.94 40.77 38.00
CA LEU A 432 43.12 41.32 37.36
C LEU A 432 42.87 42.74 36.80
N LEU A 433 41.79 42.95 36.07
CA LEU A 433 41.42 44.26 35.52
C LEU A 433 41.20 45.31 36.62
N VAL A 434 40.48 44.97 37.69
CA VAL A 434 40.25 45.88 38.83
C VAL A 434 41.54 46.15 39.62
N ARG A 435 42.44 45.17 39.74
CA ARG A 435 43.78 45.37 40.33
C ARG A 435 44.66 46.29 39.49
N GLN A 436 44.68 46.12 38.16
CA GLN A 436 45.49 46.94 37.26
C GLN A 436 44.98 48.39 37.17
N HIS A 437 43.67 48.60 36.94
CA HIS A 437 43.11 49.94 36.81
C HIS A 437 42.82 50.67 38.12
N LYS A 438 42.91 49.99 39.28
CA LYS A 438 42.67 50.52 40.65
C LYS A 438 41.31 51.21 40.89
N ARG A 439 40.41 51.27 39.90
CA ARG A 439 39.09 51.91 39.98
C ARG A 439 38.02 50.88 40.36
N ARG A 440 37.69 50.81 41.66
CA ARG A 440 36.71 49.87 42.23
C ARG A 440 35.30 49.94 41.61
N ASN A 441 34.96 51.06 40.94
CA ASN A 441 33.69 51.25 40.24
C ASN A 441 33.56 50.45 38.92
N TRP A 442 34.63 49.86 38.38
CA TRP A 442 34.53 49.02 37.16
C TRP A 442 33.82 47.67 37.38
N ASN A 443 33.50 47.33 38.63
CA ASN A 443 33.31 45.95 39.07
C ASN A 443 31.95 45.23 38.81
N TRP A 444 30.75 45.81 38.85
CA TRP A 444 30.32 47.05 38.21
C TRP A 444 30.01 46.74 36.74
N HIS A 445 30.46 47.63 35.84
CA HIS A 445 30.31 47.52 34.40
C HIS A 445 30.76 46.16 33.83
N ILE A 446 31.86 45.58 34.32
CA ILE A 446 32.37 44.28 33.85
C ILE A 446 31.29 43.18 34.02
N MET A 447 30.64 43.14 35.18
CA MET A 447 29.63 42.12 35.49
C MET A 447 28.38 42.27 34.61
N LEU A 448 27.95 43.51 34.35
CA LEU A 448 26.82 43.77 33.46
C LEU A 448 27.17 43.43 32.00
N SER A 449 28.37 43.78 31.53
CA SER A 449 28.81 43.45 30.17
C SER A 449 28.97 41.94 29.97
N SER A 450 29.49 41.21 30.96
CA SER A 450 29.63 39.75 30.85
C SER A 450 28.29 39.04 30.79
N ILE A 451 27.28 39.52 31.51
CA ILE A 451 25.90 38.99 31.41
C ILE A 451 25.33 39.25 30.02
N ILE A 452 25.40 40.49 29.52
CA ILE A 452 24.86 40.86 28.20
C ILE A 452 25.53 40.07 27.07
N VAL A 453 26.86 39.96 27.07
CA VAL A 453 27.62 39.21 26.04
C VAL A 453 27.33 37.72 26.15
N PHE A 454 27.28 37.15 27.35
CA PHE A 454 26.95 35.73 27.53
C PHE A 454 25.51 35.42 27.08
N SER A 455 24.54 36.26 27.42
CA SER A 455 23.16 36.12 26.95
C SER A 455 23.05 36.24 25.43
N LEU A 456 23.72 37.20 24.80
CA LEU A 456 23.75 37.34 23.33
C LEU A 456 24.41 36.15 22.64
N LEU A 457 25.53 35.66 23.15
CA LEU A 457 26.21 34.47 22.60
C LEU A 457 25.36 33.21 22.79
N THR A 458 24.75 33.03 23.97
CA THR A 458 23.89 31.86 24.26
C THR A 458 22.63 31.89 23.40
N TYR A 459 22.01 33.07 23.21
CA TYR A 459 20.83 33.25 22.37
C TYR A 459 21.13 33.09 20.88
N GLY A 460 22.24 33.67 20.39
CA GLY A 460 22.69 33.47 19.00
C GLY A 460 23.09 32.04 18.70
N LEU A 461 23.75 31.37 19.65
CA LEU A 461 24.05 29.94 19.59
C LEU A 461 22.76 29.11 19.60
N ALA A 462 21.80 29.44 20.44
CA ALA A 462 20.49 28.76 20.48
C ALA A 462 19.71 28.95 19.18
N ILE A 463 19.74 30.11 18.54
CA ILE A 463 19.14 30.32 17.20
C ILE A 463 19.86 29.48 16.13
N HIS A 464 21.19 29.39 16.20
CA HIS A 464 21.98 28.62 15.25
C HIS A 464 21.85 27.09 15.46
N GLN A 465 21.60 26.63 16.70
CA GLN A 465 21.55 25.20 17.05
C GLN A 465 20.14 24.64 17.15
N ASN A 466 19.14 25.42 17.60
CA ASN A 466 17.72 25.15 17.38
C ASN A 466 17.37 25.53 15.92
N GLY A 467 18.19 25.04 14.98
CA GLY A 467 18.25 25.54 13.63
C GLY A 467 16.89 25.50 12.97
N THR A 468 16.54 26.57 12.28
CA THR A 468 15.30 26.73 11.50
C THR A 468 15.23 25.79 10.29
N SER A 469 16.09 24.77 10.23
CA SER A 469 16.11 23.73 9.20
C SER A 469 14.94 22.78 9.41
N ILE A 470 13.99 22.86 8.48
CA ILE A 470 12.97 21.84 8.27
C ILE A 470 13.70 20.53 7.95
N VAL A 471 13.34 19.44 8.61
CA VAL A 471 13.92 18.11 8.33
C VAL A 471 12.93 17.32 7.48
N SER A 472 13.42 16.58 6.49
CA SER A 472 12.62 15.60 5.75
C SER A 472 13.33 14.27 5.74
N ASN A 473 12.66 13.26 6.30
CA ASN A 473 13.10 11.88 6.17
C ASN A 473 12.18 11.19 5.14
N SER A 474 12.73 10.33 4.28
CA SER A 474 11.94 9.54 3.36
C SER A 474 12.37 8.07 3.29
N VAL A 475 11.38 7.21 3.06
CA VAL A 475 11.57 5.78 2.78
C VAL A 475 10.80 5.44 1.52
N SER A 476 11.50 5.01 0.49
CA SER A 476 10.92 4.58 -0.79
C SER A 476 10.99 3.06 -0.90
N VAL A 477 9.89 2.43 -1.32
CA VAL A 477 9.85 1.00 -1.67
C VAL A 477 9.67 0.86 -3.17
N LEU A 478 10.75 0.53 -3.86
CA LEU A 478 10.78 0.29 -5.31
C LEU A 478 10.60 -1.19 -5.60
N ARG A 479 9.50 -1.55 -6.25
CA ARG A 479 9.20 -2.92 -6.70
C ARG A 479 9.46 -3.03 -8.20
N LEU A 480 10.47 -3.83 -8.55
CA LEU A 480 10.85 -4.10 -9.93
C LEU A 480 9.94 -5.18 -10.53
N ASN A 481 9.39 -4.90 -11.71
CA ASN A 481 8.64 -5.87 -12.51
C ASN A 481 9.61 -6.76 -13.31
N GLU A 482 9.21 -8.00 -13.59
CA GLU A 482 10.11 -9.00 -14.19
C GLU A 482 10.28 -8.75 -15.70
N GLY A 483 11.48 -8.31 -16.11
CA GLY A 483 11.83 -8.09 -17.52
C GLY A 483 11.34 -6.77 -18.13
N GLU A 484 10.69 -5.91 -17.33
CA GLU A 484 10.12 -4.63 -17.74
C GLU A 484 10.99 -3.43 -17.35
N SER A 485 10.75 -2.30 -18.00
CA SER A 485 11.39 -1.00 -17.67
C SER A 485 10.56 -0.13 -16.71
N SER A 486 9.35 -0.54 -16.32
CA SER A 486 8.53 0.18 -15.36
C SER A 486 8.57 -0.50 -13.99
N ALA A 487 8.73 0.28 -12.93
CA ALA A 487 8.73 -0.17 -11.53
C ALA A 487 7.74 0.65 -10.70
N HIS A 488 7.04 0.01 -9.78
CA HIS A 488 6.14 0.69 -8.85
C HIS A 488 6.94 1.24 -7.66
N ILE A 489 6.75 2.52 -7.35
CA ILE A 489 7.38 3.18 -6.20
C ILE A 489 6.31 3.69 -5.23
N THR A 490 6.50 3.40 -3.95
CA THR A 490 5.72 3.99 -2.87
C THR A 490 6.68 4.69 -1.91
N THR A 491 6.56 6.00 -1.76
CA THR A 491 7.46 6.84 -0.96
C THR A 491 6.73 7.46 0.22
N TYR A 492 7.21 7.14 1.42
CA TYR A 492 6.74 7.64 2.69
C TYR A 492 7.63 8.82 3.11
N ILE A 493 7.05 9.99 3.29
CA ILE A 493 7.76 11.25 3.52
C ILE A 493 7.35 11.81 4.88
N GLY A 494 8.29 12.04 5.78
CA GLY A 494 8.06 12.66 7.07
C GLY A 494 8.68 14.04 7.13
N ILE A 495 7.86 15.08 7.08
CA ILE A 495 8.31 16.47 7.20
C ILE A 495 8.18 16.93 8.66
N PHE A 496 9.30 17.35 9.25
CA PHE A 496 9.32 17.97 10.58
C PHE A 496 9.55 19.48 10.48
N ALA A 497 8.51 20.25 10.84
CA ALA A 497 8.50 21.70 10.82
C ALA A 497 8.56 22.27 12.25
N PRO A 498 9.71 22.81 12.70
CA PRO A 498 9.85 23.29 14.08
C PRO A 498 9.07 24.58 14.36
N ASN A 499 8.86 25.43 13.34
CA ASN A 499 8.21 26.73 13.49
C ASN A 499 6.75 26.70 13.01
N GLN A 500 5.95 27.67 13.46
CA GLN A 500 4.65 27.95 12.83
C GLN A 500 4.88 28.68 11.51
N GLY A 501 4.20 28.23 10.46
CA GLY A 501 4.28 28.80 9.13
C GLY A 501 3.53 27.93 8.12
N ASN A 502 3.45 28.42 6.89
CA ASN A 502 3.03 27.62 5.75
C ASN A 502 4.30 27.06 5.07
N TYR A 503 4.25 25.80 4.64
CA TYR A 503 5.38 25.11 4.03
C TYR A 503 4.96 24.53 2.68
N GLN A 504 5.66 24.91 1.62
CA GLN A 504 5.51 24.29 0.30
C GLN A 504 6.51 23.14 0.19
N VAL A 505 6.01 21.93 0.08
CA VAL A 505 6.77 20.71 -0.18
C VAL A 505 6.59 20.37 -1.65
N HIS A 506 7.69 20.26 -2.40
CA HIS A 506 7.67 19.84 -3.79
C HIS A 506 8.15 18.39 -3.87
N ILE A 507 7.31 17.51 -4.39
CA ILE A 507 7.60 16.10 -4.62
C ILE A 507 7.75 15.92 -6.14
N PRO A 508 8.95 15.59 -6.65
CA PRO A 508 9.17 15.47 -8.09
C PRO A 508 8.52 14.21 -8.67
N GLY A 509 8.11 14.27 -9.95
CA GLY A 509 7.49 13.14 -10.66
C GLY A 509 5.95 13.13 -10.64
N GLU A 510 5.34 12.25 -11.44
CA GLU A 510 3.89 12.15 -11.61
C GLU A 510 3.20 11.29 -10.52
N ASP A 511 3.64 11.46 -9.27
CA ASP A 511 3.15 10.66 -8.13
C ASP A 511 1.77 11.11 -7.65
N LEU A 512 0.95 10.15 -7.20
CA LEU A 512 -0.30 10.42 -6.49
C LEU A 512 0.00 10.68 -5.01
N VAL A 513 -0.06 11.94 -4.59
CA VAL A 513 0.33 12.36 -3.23
C VAL A 513 -0.87 12.58 -2.32
N GLN A 514 -0.84 12.01 -1.12
CA GLN A 514 -1.85 12.21 -0.07
C GLN A 514 -1.23 12.42 1.33
N PRO A 515 -1.92 13.08 2.27
CA PRO A 515 -1.53 13.06 3.68
C PRO A 515 -1.66 11.65 4.23
N ALA A 516 -0.81 11.24 5.18
CA ALA A 516 -0.97 9.94 5.81
C ALA A 516 -2.24 9.89 6.69
N LEU A 517 -2.77 8.68 6.84
CA LEU A 517 -3.95 8.40 7.66
C LEU A 517 -3.57 8.48 9.14
N ASP A 518 -4.12 9.47 9.84
CA ASP A 518 -3.97 9.60 11.30
C ASP A 518 -5.06 8.75 11.99
N GLU A 519 -4.68 7.56 12.47
CA GLU A 519 -5.59 6.72 13.24
C GLU A 519 -5.77 7.27 14.66
N GLN A 520 -7.01 7.21 15.17
CA GLN A 520 -7.47 7.81 16.43
C GLN A 520 -6.81 7.28 17.73
N PHE A 521 -5.76 6.46 17.66
CA PHE A 521 -5.17 5.79 18.83
C PHE A 521 -4.18 6.64 19.63
N ASN A 522 -3.74 7.79 19.11
CA ASN A 522 -3.02 8.79 19.90
C ASN A 522 -3.98 9.53 20.85
N SER A 523 -4.18 8.94 22.02
CA SER A 523 -4.94 9.48 23.15
C SER A 523 -4.22 10.63 23.87
N GLY A 524 -3.69 11.58 23.10
CA GLY A 524 -3.24 12.87 23.60
C GLY A 524 -4.43 13.77 23.97
N PRO A 525 -4.28 14.72 24.91
CA PRO A 525 -5.34 15.67 25.23
C PRO A 525 -5.60 16.55 24.00
N SER A 526 -6.82 16.46 23.45
CA SER A 526 -7.27 17.27 22.32
C SER A 526 -7.08 18.76 22.62
N PRO A 527 -6.26 19.50 21.85
CA PRO A 527 -6.23 20.95 21.94
C PRO A 527 -7.52 21.47 21.32
N SER A 528 -8.45 21.92 22.16
CA SER A 528 -9.76 22.44 21.74
C SER A 528 -9.72 23.68 20.84
N ASP A 529 -8.53 24.25 20.63
CA ASP A 529 -8.25 25.41 19.78
C ASP A 529 -7.23 25.10 18.65
N ALA A 530 -7.01 23.83 18.30
CA ALA A 530 -6.22 23.48 17.12
C ALA A 530 -7.00 23.90 15.85
N GLY A 531 -6.65 25.07 15.30
CA GLY A 531 -7.22 25.58 14.05
C GLY A 531 -7.12 24.55 12.92
N GLN A 532 -8.12 24.52 12.03
CA GLN A 532 -8.21 23.56 10.93
C GLN A 532 -6.90 23.50 10.14
N GLN A 533 -6.20 22.37 10.25
CA GLN A 533 -5.00 22.13 9.45
C GLN A 533 -5.44 21.86 8.02
N GLN A 534 -5.12 22.79 7.12
CA GLN A 534 -5.46 22.68 5.70
C GLN A 534 -4.23 22.23 4.92
N THR A 535 -4.40 21.19 4.11
CA THR A 535 -3.39 20.74 3.14
C THR A 535 -3.93 21.00 1.75
N THR A 536 -3.18 21.73 0.93
CA THR A 536 -3.49 21.89 -0.49
C THR A 536 -2.47 21.11 -1.31
N ILE A 537 -2.94 20.25 -2.20
CA ILE A 537 -2.12 19.41 -3.08
C ILE A 537 -2.39 19.87 -4.51
N THR A 538 -1.36 20.34 -5.21
CA THR A 538 -1.47 20.88 -6.57
C THR A 538 -0.59 20.05 -7.50
N SER A 539 -1.18 19.40 -8.49
CA SER A 539 -0.43 18.67 -9.52
C SER A 539 0.11 19.63 -10.58
N GLY A 540 1.39 19.54 -10.88
CA GLY A 540 2.08 20.32 -11.92
C GLY A 540 2.75 19.43 -12.97
N GLN A 541 3.48 20.03 -13.91
CA GLN A 541 4.18 19.30 -14.98
C GLN A 541 5.49 18.66 -14.51
N ASP A 542 6.15 19.24 -13.49
CA ASP A 542 7.45 18.79 -12.98
C ASP A 542 7.35 18.01 -11.65
N GLY A 543 6.15 17.90 -11.08
CA GLY A 543 5.93 17.29 -9.77
C GLY A 543 4.59 17.69 -9.12
N VAL A 544 4.44 17.35 -7.84
CA VAL A 544 3.30 17.73 -7.00
C VAL A 544 3.74 18.68 -5.89
N ASP A 545 3.07 19.84 -5.83
CA ASP A 545 3.27 20.85 -4.79
C ASP A 545 2.24 20.68 -3.66
N VAL A 546 2.72 20.33 -2.47
CA VAL A 546 1.92 20.22 -1.25
C VAL A 546 2.17 21.42 -0.35
N ASN A 547 1.18 22.31 -0.25
CA ASN A 547 1.17 23.44 0.67
C ASN A 547 0.50 23.04 1.99
N LEU A 548 1.31 22.90 3.02
CA LEU A 548 0.92 22.58 4.40
C LEU A 548 0.66 23.88 5.15
N GLN A 549 -0.60 24.20 5.45
CA GLN A 549 -0.96 25.42 6.17
C GLN A 549 -0.89 25.21 7.70
N GLY A 550 -0.49 26.28 8.40
CA GLY A 550 0.01 26.21 9.78
C GLY A 550 -0.98 25.72 10.85
N GLY A 551 -0.46 24.96 11.82
CA GLY A 551 -1.16 24.57 13.04
C GLY A 551 -0.24 23.81 14.00
N ASN A 552 0.22 24.50 15.05
CA ASN A 552 1.20 24.09 16.07
C ASN A 552 2.65 23.83 15.59
N THR A 553 3.63 24.25 16.40
CA THR A 553 5.07 24.00 16.24
C THR A 553 5.42 22.54 16.53
N GLY A 554 6.35 21.95 15.77
CA GLY A 554 7.00 20.67 16.14
C GLY A 554 6.16 19.41 15.93
N LEU A 555 5.14 19.46 15.07
CA LEU A 555 4.41 18.27 14.64
C LEU A 555 4.99 17.73 13.33
N LEU A 556 5.06 16.40 13.20
CA LEU A 556 5.30 15.77 11.90
C LEU A 556 4.10 16.03 10.96
N ARG A 557 4.40 16.20 9.68
CA ARG A 557 3.43 16.14 8.58
C ARG A 557 3.83 15.00 7.65
N PRO A 558 3.31 13.77 7.90
CA PRO A 558 3.57 12.64 7.03
C PRO A 558 2.75 12.74 5.73
N LEU A 559 3.43 12.53 4.61
CA LEU A 559 2.84 12.40 3.27
C LEU A 559 3.18 11.02 2.69
N LEU A 560 2.33 10.54 1.80
CA LEU A 560 2.58 9.36 0.98
C LEU A 560 2.50 9.75 -0.49
N ALA A 561 3.48 9.33 -1.27
CA ALA A 561 3.48 9.38 -2.73
C ALA A 561 3.42 7.94 -3.28
N ASP A 562 2.50 7.67 -4.22
CA ASP A 562 2.33 6.37 -4.90
C ASP A 562 2.40 6.59 -6.42
N GLY A 563 3.34 5.94 -7.09
CA GLY A 563 3.62 6.21 -8.51
C GLY A 563 4.42 5.13 -9.22
N TYR A 564 4.88 5.47 -10.43
CA TYR A 564 5.56 4.56 -11.35
C TYR A 564 6.80 5.24 -11.92
N GLN A 565 7.95 4.59 -11.76
CA GLN A 565 9.24 5.11 -12.23
C GLN A 565 9.76 4.22 -13.36
N GLN A 566 10.28 4.85 -14.43
CA GLN A 566 11.04 4.14 -15.45
C GLN A 566 12.44 3.81 -14.92
N VAL A 567 12.79 2.54 -14.95
CA VAL A 567 14.05 1.97 -14.44
C VAL A 567 14.77 1.27 -15.58
N HIS A 568 16.07 1.53 -15.72
CA HIS A 568 16.90 0.89 -16.72
C HIS A 568 17.62 -0.32 -16.10
N GLY A 569 17.32 -1.50 -16.64
CA GLY A 569 17.79 -2.78 -16.09
C GLY A 569 16.96 -3.25 -14.90
N GLY A 570 17.47 -4.23 -14.16
CA GLY A 570 16.75 -4.87 -13.06
C GLY A 570 17.62 -5.90 -12.33
N ILE A 571 16.99 -6.96 -11.84
CA ILE A 571 17.67 -8.09 -11.20
C ILE A 571 17.48 -9.34 -12.05
N SER A 572 18.58 -10.00 -12.42
CA SER A 572 18.55 -11.27 -13.14
C SER A 572 19.06 -12.39 -12.24
N SER A 573 18.30 -13.49 -12.15
CA SER A 573 18.66 -14.66 -11.35
C SER A 573 18.78 -15.92 -12.21
N GLN A 574 19.81 -16.72 -11.90
CA GLN A 574 20.00 -18.07 -12.40
C GLN A 574 20.24 -18.97 -11.19
N LEU A 575 19.16 -19.21 -10.44
CA LEU A 575 19.17 -20.02 -9.23
C LEU A 575 18.63 -21.41 -9.52
N ALA A 576 19.19 -22.42 -8.85
CA ALA A 576 18.75 -23.80 -8.87
C ALA A 576 18.70 -24.35 -7.44
N LEU A 577 17.56 -24.91 -7.05
CA LEU A 577 17.40 -25.66 -5.81
C LEU A 577 17.63 -27.15 -6.08
N ALA A 578 18.63 -27.73 -5.43
CA ALA A 578 18.99 -29.14 -5.55
C ALA A 578 19.50 -29.70 -4.22
N ASN A 579 19.02 -30.88 -3.83
CA ASN A 579 19.40 -31.57 -2.58
C ASN A 579 19.24 -30.71 -1.30
N GLY A 580 18.23 -29.84 -1.28
CA GLY A 580 18.01 -28.88 -0.20
C GLY A 580 19.00 -27.71 -0.18
N ILE A 581 19.76 -27.47 -1.26
CA ILE A 581 20.68 -26.33 -1.37
C ILE A 581 20.24 -25.43 -2.54
N LEU A 582 19.92 -24.17 -2.24
CA LEU A 582 19.73 -23.13 -3.25
C LEU A 582 21.11 -22.62 -3.68
N THR A 583 21.46 -22.83 -4.94
CA THR A 583 22.74 -22.43 -5.54
C THR A 583 22.55 -21.64 -6.82
N GLY A 584 23.57 -20.91 -7.26
CA GLY A 584 23.57 -20.21 -8.56
C GLY A 584 23.89 -18.73 -8.42
N THR A 585 23.50 -17.92 -9.40
CA THR A 585 23.93 -16.51 -9.49
C THR A 585 22.78 -15.53 -9.48
N ILE A 586 23.07 -14.34 -8.93
CA ILE A 586 22.24 -13.14 -9.05
C ILE A 586 23.11 -12.02 -9.62
N THR A 587 22.59 -11.32 -10.63
CA THR A 587 23.24 -10.19 -11.29
C THR A 587 22.39 -8.95 -11.13
N ASN A 588 23.01 -7.87 -10.62
CA ASN A 588 22.41 -6.54 -10.65
C ASN A 588 22.68 -5.90 -12.02
N THR A 589 21.62 -5.67 -12.80
CA THR A 589 21.72 -4.99 -14.11
C THR A 589 21.25 -3.53 -14.07
N LEU A 590 20.91 -3.01 -12.88
CA LEU A 590 20.65 -1.59 -12.62
C LEU A 590 21.95 -0.77 -12.74
N HIS A 591 21.83 0.53 -13.02
CA HIS A 591 22.96 1.46 -13.08
C HIS A 591 23.53 1.87 -11.71
N TYR A 592 22.82 1.58 -10.62
CA TYR A 592 23.24 1.86 -9.25
C TYR A 592 23.52 0.58 -8.45
N SER A 593 24.32 0.73 -7.39
CA SER A 593 24.69 -0.40 -6.51
C SER A 593 23.61 -0.63 -5.46
N LEU A 594 23.44 -1.88 -5.04
CA LEU A 594 22.64 -2.25 -3.86
C LEU A 594 23.56 -2.57 -2.69
N SER A 595 23.23 -2.10 -1.49
CA SER A 595 23.90 -2.45 -0.23
C SER A 595 23.00 -3.32 0.63
N ASP A 596 23.62 -4.12 1.52
CA ASP A 596 22.89 -5.07 2.39
C ASP A 596 21.83 -5.90 1.65
N VAL A 597 22.25 -6.62 0.60
CA VAL A 597 21.33 -7.46 -0.18
C VAL A 597 21.05 -8.77 0.56
N TYR A 598 19.77 -9.15 0.59
CA TYR A 598 19.28 -10.43 1.10
C TYR A 598 18.44 -11.13 0.02
N VAL A 599 18.48 -12.46 0.02
CA VAL A 599 17.50 -13.30 -0.67
C VAL A 599 16.62 -13.96 0.37
N LEU A 600 15.32 -13.74 0.23
CA LEU A 600 14.27 -14.19 1.12
C LEU A 600 13.53 -15.38 0.49
N MET A 601 13.17 -16.35 1.32
CA MET A 601 12.30 -17.48 1.01
C MET A 601 11.26 -17.61 2.13
N PRO A 602 10.21 -18.45 1.99
CA PRO A 602 9.36 -18.82 3.11
C PRO A 602 10.21 -19.30 4.30
N ASP A 603 10.01 -18.66 5.44
CA ASP A 603 10.67 -18.89 6.74
C ASP A 603 12.21 -18.85 6.79
N THR A 604 12.91 -18.39 5.74
CA THR A 604 14.38 -18.29 5.77
C THR A 604 14.96 -17.23 4.83
N PHE A 605 16.22 -16.86 5.03
CA PHE A 605 16.93 -15.89 4.19
C PHE A 605 18.44 -16.17 4.11
N VAL A 606 19.10 -15.57 3.13
CA VAL A 606 20.56 -15.50 3.03
C VAL A 606 21.03 -14.08 2.74
N ARG A 607 22.05 -13.62 3.47
CA ARG A 607 22.71 -12.33 3.21
C ARG A 607 23.80 -12.48 2.15
N ILE A 608 23.71 -11.69 1.09
CA ILE A 608 24.69 -11.61 -0.01
C ILE A 608 25.66 -10.42 0.17
N GLY A 609 25.26 -9.43 0.98
CA GLY A 609 26.00 -8.17 1.18
C GLY A 609 25.88 -7.26 -0.03
N ASP A 610 26.87 -6.40 -0.29
CA ASP A 610 26.73 -5.37 -1.33
C ASP A 610 26.84 -5.95 -2.76
N LEU A 611 25.97 -5.51 -3.67
CA LEU A 611 25.90 -5.95 -5.06
C LEU A 611 26.02 -4.74 -5.99
N LEU A 612 27.23 -4.51 -6.51
CA LEU A 612 27.54 -3.35 -7.34
C LEU A 612 26.77 -3.36 -8.66
N ALA A 613 26.62 -2.20 -9.30
CA ALA A 613 26.05 -2.09 -10.64
C ALA A 613 26.81 -3.00 -11.64
N GLY A 614 26.08 -3.82 -12.40
CA GLY A 614 26.66 -4.80 -13.33
C GLY A 614 27.32 -6.03 -12.67
N GLN A 615 27.33 -6.14 -11.34
CA GLN A 615 27.98 -7.25 -10.64
C GLN A 615 27.11 -8.50 -10.56
N THR A 616 27.71 -9.65 -10.81
CA THR A 616 27.16 -10.97 -10.48
C THR A 616 27.77 -11.49 -9.17
N LYS A 617 26.94 -12.01 -8.26
CA LYS A 617 27.36 -12.77 -7.07
C LYS A 617 26.78 -14.18 -7.06
N GLN A 618 27.53 -15.10 -6.46
CA GLN A 618 27.10 -16.47 -6.19
C GLN A 618 26.25 -16.51 -4.92
N VAL A 619 25.23 -17.36 -4.94
CA VAL A 619 24.35 -17.70 -3.81
C VAL A 619 24.58 -19.16 -3.46
N HIS A 620 24.66 -19.46 -2.16
CA HIS A 620 24.73 -20.82 -1.64
C HIS A 620 24.05 -20.87 -0.27
N LEU A 621 22.79 -21.31 -0.24
CA LEU A 621 21.97 -21.42 0.96
C LEU A 621 21.53 -22.87 1.15
N THR A 622 21.94 -23.49 2.26
CA THR A 622 21.43 -24.81 2.66
C THR A 622 20.12 -24.64 3.42
N LEU A 623 19.03 -25.11 2.84
CA LEU A 623 17.71 -25.17 3.47
C LEU A 623 17.74 -26.27 4.54
N SER A 624 17.51 -25.87 5.79
CA SER A 624 17.45 -26.82 6.92
C SER A 624 16.03 -27.36 7.04
N SER A 625 15.86 -28.69 6.96
CA SER A 625 14.55 -29.36 7.12
C SER A 625 14.05 -29.44 8.57
N SER A 626 14.59 -28.62 9.46
CA SER A 626 14.08 -28.48 10.83
C SER A 626 12.86 -27.53 10.80
N PRO A 627 11.84 -27.72 11.65
CA PRO A 627 10.84 -26.68 11.90
C PRO A 627 11.52 -25.49 12.60
N GLY A 628 12.16 -24.61 11.82
CA GLY A 628 12.82 -23.42 12.32
C GLY A 628 11.78 -22.34 12.59
N ASN A 629 11.61 -21.93 13.86
CA ASN A 629 10.81 -20.80 14.34
C ASN A 629 9.60 -20.43 13.45
N THR A 630 8.74 -21.41 13.17
CA THR A 630 7.53 -21.22 12.36
C THR A 630 6.66 -20.14 12.99
N GLY A 631 6.57 -18.99 12.33
CA GLY A 631 5.87 -17.81 12.85
C GLY A 631 6.74 -16.73 13.51
N THR A 632 8.03 -16.59 13.16
CA THR A 632 8.80 -15.34 13.34
C THR A 632 9.02 -14.63 12.00
N ALA A 633 8.72 -13.34 11.90
CA ALA A 633 8.84 -12.57 10.66
C ALA A 633 10.30 -12.52 10.16
N LEU A 634 10.51 -12.44 8.84
CA LEU A 634 11.82 -12.37 8.21
C LEU A 634 12.63 -11.16 8.71
N ALA A 635 11.96 -10.04 8.98
CA ALA A 635 12.59 -8.88 9.62
C ALA A 635 13.19 -9.21 11.00
N ASP A 636 12.47 -9.99 11.83
CA ASP A 636 12.97 -10.45 13.13
C ASP A 636 14.14 -11.43 12.97
N GLN A 637 14.04 -12.37 12.01
CA GLN A 637 15.11 -13.33 11.72
C GLN A 637 16.40 -12.61 11.26
N ILE A 638 16.28 -11.61 10.39
CA ILE A 638 17.42 -10.79 9.95
C ILE A 638 18.00 -10.04 11.15
N ALA A 639 17.19 -9.39 11.99
CA ALA A 639 17.67 -8.68 13.18
C ALA A 639 18.38 -9.61 14.19
N GLN A 640 17.86 -10.82 14.41
CA GLN A 640 18.48 -11.85 15.24
C GLN A 640 19.85 -12.29 14.71
N SER A 641 20.04 -12.35 13.39
CA SER A 641 21.35 -12.67 12.79
C SER A 641 22.44 -11.63 13.09
N TYR A 642 22.05 -10.40 13.41
CA TYR A 642 22.92 -9.33 13.90
C TYR A 642 23.04 -9.26 15.43
N GLN A 643 22.47 -10.24 16.16
CA GLN A 643 22.46 -10.30 17.63
C GLN A 643 21.80 -9.08 18.29
N LEU A 644 20.85 -8.44 17.60
CA LEU A 644 20.12 -7.28 18.12
C LEU A 644 19.01 -7.76 19.09
N PRO A 645 18.96 -7.24 20.33
CA PRO A 645 17.91 -7.61 21.28
C PRO A 645 16.56 -7.04 20.86
N ALA A 646 15.49 -7.83 21.00
CA ALA A 646 14.13 -7.33 20.85
C ALA A 646 13.72 -6.50 22.09
N PRO A 647 13.01 -5.37 21.92
CA PRO A 647 12.63 -4.74 20.66
C PRO A 647 13.80 -4.01 19.99
N TYR A 648 14.07 -4.35 18.72
CA TYR A 648 15.06 -3.67 17.87
C TYR A 648 14.43 -2.56 17.01
N SER A 649 13.09 -2.45 17.02
CA SER A 649 12.32 -1.33 16.46
C SER A 649 11.80 -0.45 17.60
N PRO A 650 12.06 0.87 17.59
CA PRO A 650 11.74 1.77 18.72
C PRO A 650 10.26 2.19 18.80
N ILE A 651 9.39 1.56 18.00
CA ILE A 651 7.94 1.74 18.07
C ILE A 651 7.36 1.18 19.39
N ALA A 652 8.04 0.20 20.00
CA ALA A 652 7.54 -0.46 21.19
C ALA A 652 8.10 0.14 22.49
N SER A 653 7.19 0.72 23.30
CA SER A 653 7.38 1.32 24.63
C SER A 653 7.86 2.77 24.68
N SER A 654 7.52 3.44 25.78
CA SER A 654 7.88 4.83 26.12
C SER A 654 9.38 5.06 26.41
N ALA A 655 10.26 4.15 25.97
CA ALA A 655 11.71 4.23 26.06
C ALA A 655 12.30 4.76 24.75
N SER A 656 12.32 6.08 24.62
CA SER A 656 12.91 6.84 23.51
C SER A 656 14.36 6.46 23.22
N SER A 657 14.58 5.64 22.18
CA SER A 657 15.88 5.52 21.53
C SER A 657 15.70 5.33 20.02
N ALA A 658 15.82 6.43 19.27
CA ALA A 658 15.84 6.38 17.81
C ALA A 658 16.93 5.42 17.30
N PRO A 659 16.81 4.83 16.09
CA PRO A 659 17.83 3.95 15.55
C PRO A 659 19.20 4.64 15.52
N GLN A 660 20.19 4.09 16.23
CA GLN A 660 21.47 4.77 16.49
C GLN A 660 22.44 4.69 15.29
N ASN A 661 22.15 3.82 14.32
CA ASN A 661 22.96 3.64 13.12
C ASN A 661 22.11 3.19 11.91
N GLU A 662 22.73 3.19 10.74
CA GLU A 662 22.11 2.80 9.46
C GLU A 662 21.52 1.39 9.47
N LEU A 663 22.22 0.42 10.05
CA LEU A 663 21.74 -0.97 10.17
C LEU A 663 20.46 -1.05 11.01
N GLN A 664 20.42 -0.42 12.18
CA GLN A 664 19.23 -0.38 13.03
C GLN A 664 18.06 0.34 12.34
N ARG A 665 18.32 1.43 11.59
CA ARG A 665 17.28 2.14 10.82
C ARG A 665 16.69 1.23 9.75
N ARG A 666 17.54 0.56 8.96
CA ARG A 666 17.11 -0.37 7.91
C ARG A 666 16.30 -1.54 8.47
N LEU A 667 16.71 -2.11 9.60
CA LEU A 667 15.97 -3.18 10.27
C LEU A 667 14.63 -2.71 10.87
N ALA A 668 14.56 -1.49 11.41
CA ALA A 668 13.30 -0.90 11.84
C ALA A 668 12.33 -0.69 10.67
N ILE A 669 12.82 -0.22 9.52
CA ILE A 669 12.02 -0.11 8.28
C ILE A 669 11.54 -1.50 7.81
N LEU A 670 12.41 -2.51 7.76
CA LEU A 670 12.00 -3.89 7.40
C LEU A 670 10.96 -4.45 8.38
N SER A 671 11.07 -4.13 9.67
CA SER A 671 10.07 -4.50 10.68
C SER A 671 8.72 -3.85 10.40
N ALA A 672 8.69 -2.53 10.16
CA ALA A 672 7.45 -1.81 9.85
C ALA A 672 6.79 -2.30 8.55
N LEU A 673 7.57 -2.55 7.50
CA LEU A 673 7.08 -3.12 6.24
C LEU A 673 6.58 -4.57 6.41
N GLY A 674 7.32 -5.40 7.14
CA GLY A 674 6.99 -6.79 7.45
C GLY A 674 5.85 -6.98 8.47
N GLY A 675 5.26 -5.89 9.00
CA GLY A 675 4.20 -5.98 10.01
C GLY A 675 4.68 -6.33 11.43
N GLY A 676 6.00 -6.29 11.68
CA GLY A 676 6.61 -6.34 13.00
C GLY A 676 6.49 -4.99 13.75
N GLY A 677 6.47 -5.06 15.09
CA GLY A 677 6.26 -3.92 15.97
C GLY A 677 4.87 -3.92 16.63
N GLY A 678 4.85 -3.95 17.96
CA GLY A 678 3.60 -3.93 18.74
C GLY A 678 3.03 -2.52 18.90
N LEU A 679 1.71 -2.43 19.02
CA LEU A 679 1.04 -1.20 19.45
C LEU A 679 1.52 -0.78 20.85
N PRO A 680 1.67 0.51 21.17
CA PRO A 680 1.98 1.00 22.52
C PRO A 680 0.79 0.92 23.50
N ASN A 681 -0.26 0.17 23.16
CA ASN A 681 -1.55 0.21 23.85
C ASN A 681 -1.53 -0.58 25.18
N SER A 682 -2.28 -0.11 26.17
CA SER A 682 -2.21 -0.53 27.58
C SER A 682 -2.65 -1.98 27.87
N ALA A 683 -3.10 -2.72 26.86
CA ALA A 683 -3.37 -4.17 26.93
C ALA A 683 -2.08 -5.01 27.02
N CYS A 684 -0.96 -4.56 26.45
CA CYS A 684 0.34 -5.22 26.54
C CYS A 684 1.07 -4.82 27.84
N THR A 685 0.55 -5.24 29.01
CA THR A 685 1.21 -4.93 30.29
C THR A 685 2.58 -5.62 30.38
N SER A 686 3.65 -4.81 30.34
CA SER A 686 5.07 -5.18 30.49
C SER A 686 5.79 -5.83 29.29
N GLY A 687 5.39 -5.55 28.03
CA GLY A 687 6.24 -5.93 26.90
C GLY A 687 5.78 -5.47 25.52
N SER A 688 6.72 -5.44 24.57
CA SER A 688 6.45 -5.28 23.15
C SER A 688 5.63 -6.47 22.65
N CYS A 689 4.42 -6.22 22.14
CA CYS A 689 3.62 -7.28 21.52
C CYS A 689 4.24 -7.69 20.16
N SER A 690 5.15 -8.66 20.19
CA SER A 690 5.75 -9.31 19.02
C SER A 690 4.79 -10.35 18.43
N VAL A 691 4.64 -10.33 17.10
CA VAL A 691 3.88 -11.36 16.37
C VAL A 691 4.73 -12.62 16.32
N ALA A 692 4.53 -13.50 17.31
CA ALA A 692 5.12 -14.83 17.34
C ALA A 692 4.00 -15.86 17.57
N ALA A 693 3.95 -16.90 16.74
CA ALA A 693 3.07 -18.05 16.95
C ALA A 693 3.56 -18.93 18.12
N SER A 694 3.57 -18.37 19.33
CA SER A 694 3.98 -19.11 20.53
C SER A 694 2.96 -20.19 20.86
N SER A 695 3.44 -21.35 21.33
CA SER A 695 2.63 -22.54 21.61
C SER A 695 1.66 -22.41 22.80
N SER A 696 1.34 -21.20 23.25
CA SER A 696 0.42 -20.95 24.36
C SER A 696 -0.06 -19.50 24.45
N SER A 697 -1.38 -19.30 24.31
CA SER A 697 -2.23 -18.27 24.97
C SER A 697 -2.76 -17.07 24.16
N TYR A 698 -4.09 -17.06 24.03
CA TYR A 698 -5.05 -15.92 23.94
C TYR A 698 -5.04 -14.93 22.76
N ILE A 699 -6.19 -14.87 22.08
CA ILE A 699 -6.70 -13.70 21.33
C ILE A 699 -7.95 -13.17 22.05
N GLN A 700 -7.97 -11.88 22.39
CA GLN A 700 -9.14 -11.17 22.95
C GLN A 700 -9.83 -10.32 21.87
N PRO A 701 -11.17 -10.38 21.71
CA PRO A 701 -11.91 -9.51 20.82
C PRO A 701 -12.23 -8.17 21.50
N ASN A 702 -11.19 -7.34 21.70
CA ASN A 702 -11.25 -5.87 21.80
C ASN A 702 -9.83 -5.34 22.07
N GLY A 703 -9.20 -4.76 21.04
CA GLY A 703 -7.78 -4.36 21.06
C GLY A 703 -6.90 -5.43 20.43
N GLY A 704 -6.57 -5.24 19.15
CA GLY A 704 -5.97 -6.29 18.32
C GLY A 704 -4.51 -6.62 18.65
N ILE A 705 -4.18 -7.91 18.54
CA ILE A 705 -2.83 -8.42 18.37
C ILE A 705 -2.87 -9.36 17.15
N SER A 706 -1.96 -9.15 16.21
CA SER A 706 -1.86 -9.95 14.99
C SER A 706 -1.16 -11.28 15.28
N SER A 707 -1.66 -12.38 14.71
CA SER A 707 -0.97 -13.67 14.67
C SER A 707 -0.87 -14.11 13.21
N THR A 708 0.31 -14.00 12.61
CA THR A 708 0.57 -14.54 11.26
C THR A 708 0.59 -16.06 11.33
N VAL A 709 -0.35 -16.72 10.64
CA VAL A 709 -0.52 -18.17 10.63
C VAL A 709 -0.36 -18.63 9.19
N ASN A 710 0.85 -19.12 8.87
CA ASN A 710 1.25 -19.70 7.59
C ASN A 710 0.72 -18.93 6.36
N ASN A 711 1.08 -17.66 6.24
CA ASN A 711 0.89 -16.89 5.01
C ASN A 711 1.84 -15.70 4.94
N ASN A 712 2.78 -15.76 3.99
CA ASN A 712 3.56 -14.68 3.38
C ASN A 712 3.89 -13.47 4.27
N ASP A 713 5.12 -13.47 4.81
CA ASP A 713 5.77 -12.24 5.28
C ASP A 713 5.64 -11.13 4.20
N PRO A 714 5.18 -9.90 4.55
CA PRO A 714 4.94 -8.83 3.57
C PRO A 714 6.16 -8.42 2.74
N LEU A 715 7.39 -8.74 3.18
CA LEU A 715 8.63 -8.51 2.44
C LEU A 715 8.77 -9.44 1.23
N LEU A 716 8.02 -10.56 1.16
CA LEU A 716 7.99 -11.47 0.03
C LEU A 716 7.08 -10.97 -1.11
N ILE A 717 7.51 -11.19 -2.35
CA ILE A 717 6.69 -11.01 -3.55
C ILE A 717 5.93 -12.31 -3.78
N ALA A 718 4.60 -12.28 -3.64
CA ALA A 718 3.76 -13.46 -3.86
C ALA A 718 3.93 -14.02 -5.28
N SER A 719 3.74 -15.34 -5.41
CA SER A 719 4.04 -16.14 -6.62
C SER A 719 5.52 -16.22 -7.03
N SER A 720 6.44 -15.49 -6.38
CA SER A 720 7.87 -15.62 -6.62
C SER A 720 8.49 -16.63 -5.64
N PRO A 721 9.24 -17.65 -6.11
CA PRO A 721 9.80 -18.69 -5.23
C PRO A 721 10.91 -18.18 -4.30
N ALA A 722 11.52 -17.04 -4.62
CA ALA A 722 12.40 -16.28 -3.72
C ALA A 722 12.32 -14.79 -4.06
N THR A 723 12.54 -13.91 -3.07
CA THR A 723 12.52 -12.45 -3.26
C THR A 723 13.87 -11.86 -2.90
N LEU A 724 14.45 -11.02 -3.76
CA LEU A 724 15.59 -10.19 -3.39
C LEU A 724 15.09 -8.89 -2.75
N ILE A 725 15.72 -8.50 -1.65
CA ILE A 725 15.63 -7.15 -1.09
C ILE A 725 17.03 -6.54 -0.94
N GLY A 726 17.18 -5.23 -1.13
CA GLY A 726 18.44 -4.52 -0.94
C GLY A 726 18.28 -3.00 -1.02
N TRP A 727 19.26 -2.25 -0.51
CA TRP A 727 19.16 -0.80 -0.35
C TRP A 727 19.94 -0.06 -1.45
N ALA A 728 19.25 0.76 -2.26
CA ALA A 728 19.88 1.48 -3.36
C ALA A 728 20.86 2.54 -2.86
N VAL A 729 22.11 2.45 -3.30
CA VAL A 729 23.18 3.38 -2.95
C VAL A 729 23.18 4.53 -3.97
N ARG A 730 22.58 5.66 -3.58
CA ARG A 730 22.45 6.90 -4.39
C ARG A 730 21.88 6.64 -5.79
N PRO A 731 20.61 6.21 -5.91
CA PRO A 731 19.97 6.09 -7.21
C PRO A 731 19.88 7.47 -7.88
N THR A 732 20.55 7.66 -9.02
CA THR A 732 20.48 8.90 -9.82
C THR A 732 19.20 8.98 -10.65
N ASP A 733 18.60 7.83 -10.91
CA ASP A 733 17.52 7.66 -11.88
C ASP A 733 16.14 7.62 -11.19
N ILE A 734 16.11 7.81 -9.87
CA ILE A 734 14.90 7.89 -9.05
C ILE A 734 14.87 9.28 -8.43
N PRO A 735 13.89 10.14 -8.77
CA PRO A 735 13.81 11.49 -8.23
C PRO A 735 13.30 11.43 -6.77
N THR A 736 14.19 11.24 -5.81
CA THR A 736 13.85 11.16 -4.37
C THR A 736 13.99 12.50 -3.62
N ASP A 737 14.52 13.53 -4.28
CA ASP A 737 14.81 14.84 -3.69
C ASP A 737 13.54 15.70 -3.53
N VAL A 738 12.78 15.37 -2.48
CA VAL A 738 11.72 16.23 -1.94
C VAL A 738 12.34 17.55 -1.48
N THR A 739 11.93 18.67 -2.07
CA THR A 739 12.37 20.01 -1.64
C THR A 739 11.31 20.68 -0.77
N ILE A 740 11.74 21.53 0.16
CA ILE A 740 10.82 22.31 1.00
C ILE A 740 11.19 23.78 0.90
N ASN A 741 10.21 24.61 0.52
CA ASN A 741 10.37 26.02 0.17
C ASN A 741 11.50 26.24 -0.86
N GLY A 742 11.66 25.32 -1.81
CA GLY A 742 12.70 25.34 -2.85
C GLY A 742 14.12 24.99 -2.36
N SER A 743 14.26 24.41 -1.17
CA SER A 743 15.55 24.00 -0.60
C SER A 743 15.55 22.51 -0.22
N ASN A 744 16.68 21.82 -0.36
CA ASN A 744 16.80 20.42 0.04
C ASN A 744 16.97 20.36 1.57
N PRO A 745 15.98 19.84 2.32
CA PRO A 745 16.07 19.72 3.77
C PRO A 745 17.11 18.66 4.17
N PRO A 746 17.83 18.83 5.30
CA PRO A 746 18.60 17.74 5.88
C PRO A 746 17.68 16.61 6.35
N GLY A 747 18.19 15.38 6.31
CA GLY A 747 17.50 14.17 6.76
C GLY A 747 18.10 12.93 6.11
N PHE A 748 17.44 11.78 6.22
CA PHE A 748 17.80 10.56 5.48
C PHE A 748 16.79 10.27 4.37
N GLN A 749 17.28 9.71 3.27
CA GLN A 749 16.48 9.08 2.23
C GLN A 749 16.98 7.64 2.09
N GLU A 750 16.09 6.65 2.19
CA GLU A 750 16.44 5.23 2.00
C GLU A 750 15.51 4.61 0.96
N THR A 751 16.07 3.96 -0.06
CA THR A 751 15.28 3.26 -1.08
C THR A 751 15.49 1.75 -0.98
N LEU A 752 14.47 1.03 -0.54
CA LEU A 752 14.43 -0.43 -0.55
C LEU A 752 13.99 -0.91 -1.94
N VAL A 753 14.86 -1.65 -2.62
CA VAL A 753 14.56 -2.33 -3.87
C VAL A 753 14.09 -3.75 -3.56
N GLN A 754 12.95 -4.15 -4.14
CA GLN A 754 12.42 -5.51 -4.09
C GLN A 754 12.31 -6.07 -5.51
N ALA A 755 12.73 -7.32 -5.71
CA ALA A 755 12.63 -8.02 -7.00
C ALA A 755 12.30 -9.50 -6.82
N GLY A 756 11.41 -10.03 -7.65
CA GLY A 756 11.16 -11.48 -7.71
C GLY A 756 12.34 -12.22 -8.34
N LEU A 757 12.61 -13.43 -7.88
CA LEU A 757 13.69 -14.28 -8.40
C LEU A 757 13.13 -15.58 -8.95
N ASN A 758 13.58 -15.94 -10.15
CA ASN A 758 13.34 -17.26 -10.71
C ASN A 758 14.30 -18.29 -10.09
N VAL A 759 13.72 -19.43 -9.68
CA VAL A 759 14.43 -20.59 -9.10
C VAL A 759 14.03 -21.83 -9.90
N ASN A 760 15.02 -22.48 -10.52
CA ASN A 760 14.86 -23.78 -11.17
C ASN A 760 14.99 -24.92 -10.14
N TYR A 761 14.50 -26.11 -10.48
CA TYR A 761 14.53 -27.28 -9.60
C TYR A 761 15.26 -28.43 -10.30
N SER A 762 16.13 -29.15 -9.58
CA SER A 762 16.87 -30.30 -10.14
C SER A 762 17.34 -31.27 -9.05
N GLY A 763 17.55 -32.54 -9.42
CA GLY A 763 17.95 -33.59 -8.46
C GLY A 763 16.85 -33.92 -7.43
N THR A 764 17.24 -34.38 -6.24
CA THR A 764 16.30 -34.60 -5.14
C THR A 764 15.93 -33.25 -4.52
N VAL A 765 14.66 -32.87 -4.56
CA VAL A 765 14.20 -31.57 -4.06
C VAL A 765 13.29 -31.79 -2.84
N ASN A 766 13.86 -31.69 -1.65
CA ASN A 766 13.08 -31.52 -0.43
C ASN A 766 12.75 -30.03 -0.30
N LEU A 767 11.48 -29.67 -0.44
CA LEU A 767 11.04 -28.29 -0.26
C LEU A 767 10.86 -27.99 1.25
N PRO A 768 11.08 -26.75 1.71
CA PRO A 768 10.64 -26.34 3.04
C PRO A 768 9.12 -26.51 3.19
N ASN A 769 8.66 -26.60 4.43
CA ASN A 769 7.24 -26.41 4.71
C ASN A 769 6.80 -25.03 4.21
N ASP A 770 5.52 -24.90 3.87
CA ASP A 770 4.92 -23.63 3.42
C ASP A 770 5.51 -23.04 2.12
N PHE A 771 6.39 -23.77 1.42
CA PHE A 771 6.91 -23.39 0.11
C PHE A 771 5.85 -23.52 -1.01
N LEU A 772 5.10 -24.62 -1.04
CA LEU A 772 3.93 -24.78 -1.92
C LEU A 772 2.65 -24.62 -1.08
N THR A 773 2.16 -23.40 -0.94
CA THR A 773 0.86 -23.14 -0.28
C THR A 773 -0.31 -23.45 -1.23
N GLY A 774 -1.43 -23.91 -0.67
CA GLY A 774 -2.62 -24.25 -1.47
C GLY A 774 -3.42 -23.01 -1.87
N HIS A 775 -3.62 -22.78 -3.17
CA HIS A 775 -4.50 -21.72 -3.68
C HIS A 775 -5.97 -22.13 -3.50
N LEU A 776 -6.80 -21.29 -2.88
CA LEU A 776 -8.22 -21.59 -2.71
C LEU A 776 -8.97 -21.51 -4.05
N ILE A 777 -9.61 -22.61 -4.47
CA ILE A 777 -10.33 -22.71 -5.75
C ILE A 777 -11.83 -22.96 -5.61
N ASP A 778 -12.33 -23.55 -4.53
CA ASP A 778 -13.78 -23.70 -4.30
C ASP A 778 -14.13 -23.58 -2.82
N VAL A 779 -15.34 -23.07 -2.55
CA VAL A 779 -15.90 -22.94 -1.21
C VAL A 779 -17.39 -23.26 -1.26
N GLN A 780 -17.84 -24.12 -0.35
CA GLN A 780 -19.25 -24.47 -0.17
C GLN A 780 -19.60 -24.46 1.32
N GLY A 781 -20.86 -24.14 1.66
CA GLY A 781 -21.37 -24.20 3.03
C GLY A 781 -21.69 -22.84 3.65
N LYS A 782 -21.60 -22.75 4.99
CA LYS A 782 -21.94 -21.55 5.76
C LYS A 782 -20.88 -21.22 6.79
N ASN A 783 -20.67 -19.91 6.98
CA ASN A 783 -19.64 -19.32 7.84
C ASN A 783 -18.25 -19.87 7.51
N VAL A 784 -17.84 -19.64 6.26
CA VAL A 784 -16.46 -19.84 5.80
C VAL A 784 -15.84 -18.46 5.64
N GLN A 785 -14.75 -18.20 6.37
CA GLN A 785 -14.09 -16.88 6.47
C GLN A 785 -12.59 -17.06 6.68
N ILE A 786 -11.80 -16.05 6.33
CA ILE A 786 -10.40 -15.88 6.73
C ILE A 786 -10.34 -14.71 7.71
N GLN A 787 -9.74 -14.95 8.87
CA GLN A 787 -9.49 -13.91 9.87
C GLN A 787 -8.18 -13.15 9.60
N PRO A 788 -8.03 -11.92 10.13
CA PRO A 788 -6.75 -11.23 10.19
C PRO A 788 -5.65 -12.15 10.75
N GLY A 789 -4.56 -12.30 10.01
CA GLY A 789 -3.50 -13.28 10.30
C GLY A 789 -3.47 -14.52 9.40
N GLY A 790 -4.51 -14.74 8.57
CA GLY A 790 -4.51 -15.81 7.54
C GLY A 790 -5.12 -17.15 7.98
N ALA A 791 -5.74 -17.20 9.16
CA ALA A 791 -6.44 -18.39 9.66
C ALA A 791 -7.84 -18.52 9.04
N TYR A 792 -8.17 -19.71 8.54
CA TYR A 792 -9.49 -20.08 8.04
C TYR A 792 -10.40 -20.51 9.19
N ILE A 793 -11.66 -20.08 9.12
CA ILE A 793 -12.77 -20.54 9.95
C ILE A 793 -13.75 -21.30 9.07
N MET A 794 -14.25 -22.43 9.56
CA MET A 794 -15.37 -23.16 8.93
C MET A 794 -16.32 -23.77 9.96
N THR A 795 -17.55 -23.25 10.04
CA THR A 795 -18.63 -23.89 10.82
C THR A 795 -19.23 -25.08 10.09
N THR A 796 -19.58 -24.97 8.81
CA THR A 796 -20.10 -26.10 8.01
C THR A 796 -19.73 -25.93 6.55
N GLY A 797 -19.38 -27.03 5.87
CA GLY A 797 -19.14 -27.00 4.43
C GLY A 797 -17.86 -27.66 3.99
N SER A 798 -17.27 -27.13 2.92
CA SER A 798 -15.99 -27.55 2.38
C SER A 798 -15.22 -26.41 1.71
N MET A 799 -13.90 -26.52 1.74
CA MET A 799 -12.97 -25.69 0.99
C MET A 799 -12.06 -26.58 0.15
N THR A 800 -11.81 -26.19 -1.10
CA THR A 800 -10.92 -26.91 -2.00
C THR A 800 -9.72 -26.04 -2.32
N PHE A 801 -8.53 -26.57 -2.04
CA PHE A 801 -7.23 -25.96 -2.29
C PHE A 801 -6.53 -26.69 -3.44
N GLU A 802 -5.84 -25.93 -4.26
CA GLU A 802 -5.01 -26.43 -5.36
C GLU A 802 -3.55 -26.07 -5.14
N PHE A 803 -2.68 -27.07 -5.26
CA PHE A 803 -1.24 -26.88 -5.27
C PHE A 803 -0.73 -27.10 -6.70
N THR A 804 0.23 -26.28 -7.12
CA THR A 804 0.93 -26.46 -8.39
C THR A 804 2.33 -27.00 -8.08
N VAL A 805 2.57 -28.27 -8.40
CA VAL A 805 3.93 -28.84 -8.40
C VAL A 805 4.69 -28.24 -9.59
N PRO A 806 5.90 -27.69 -9.42
CA PRO A 806 6.69 -27.18 -10.54
C PRO A 806 6.92 -28.27 -11.60
N GLU A 807 6.44 -28.04 -12.83
CA GLU A 807 6.69 -28.98 -13.93
C GLU A 807 8.15 -28.88 -14.38
N SER A 808 8.94 -29.92 -14.08
CA SER A 808 10.18 -30.21 -14.79
C SER A 808 10.16 -31.65 -15.28
N THR A 809 10.84 -31.93 -16.39
CA THR A 809 10.89 -33.25 -17.03
C THR A 809 11.62 -34.32 -16.20
N GLU A 810 12.19 -33.96 -15.05
CA GLU A 810 13.02 -34.83 -14.20
C GLU A 810 12.47 -35.00 -12.76
N LEU A 811 11.39 -34.31 -12.38
CA LEU A 811 10.81 -34.41 -11.04
C LEU A 811 9.95 -35.67 -10.85
N LEU A 812 10.60 -36.73 -10.35
CA LEU A 812 9.93 -37.92 -9.81
C LEU A 812 9.50 -37.67 -8.36
N VAL A 813 8.26 -37.17 -8.17
CA VAL A 813 7.66 -37.04 -6.83
C VAL A 813 7.38 -38.44 -6.27
N ASN A 814 8.14 -38.83 -5.24
CA ASN A 814 8.00 -40.12 -4.59
C ASN A 814 6.98 -40.07 -3.44
N ASN A 815 6.98 -39.00 -2.66
CA ASN A 815 6.07 -38.78 -1.55
C ASN A 815 5.30 -37.48 -1.74
N VAL A 816 4.08 -37.41 -1.23
CA VAL A 816 3.32 -36.18 -1.06
C VAL A 816 2.99 -36.06 0.42
N THR A 817 3.42 -34.98 1.05
CA THR A 817 3.08 -34.65 2.44
C THR A 817 2.28 -33.36 2.47
N ILE A 818 1.09 -33.40 3.04
CA ILE A 818 0.28 -32.21 3.32
C ILE A 818 0.46 -31.86 4.79
N TYR A 819 0.87 -30.63 5.04
CA TYR A 819 0.97 -30.04 6.38
C TYR A 819 -0.18 -29.07 6.62
N MET A 820 -0.71 -29.07 7.84
CA MET A 820 -1.55 -28.01 8.38
C MET A 820 -0.93 -27.48 9.67
N PRO A 821 -0.89 -26.16 9.90
CA PRO A 821 -0.34 -25.62 11.14
C PRO A 821 -1.16 -26.02 12.36
N SER A 822 -0.47 -26.49 13.39
CA SER A 822 -1.02 -27.30 14.49
C SER A 822 -1.39 -26.54 15.76
N ASN A 823 -1.19 -25.22 15.81
CA ASN A 823 -1.18 -24.43 17.05
C ASN A 823 -2.02 -23.15 17.01
N LEU A 824 -3.13 -23.13 16.26
CA LEU A 824 -4.06 -22.00 16.30
C LEU A 824 -4.72 -21.85 17.68
N ALA A 825 -4.37 -20.79 18.39
CA ALA A 825 -5.00 -20.44 19.66
C ALA A 825 -6.50 -20.16 19.44
N GLN A 826 -7.36 -21.00 20.02
CA GLN A 826 -8.81 -20.84 19.86
C GLN A 826 -9.30 -19.51 20.49
N PRO A 827 -10.16 -18.74 19.81
CA PRO A 827 -10.64 -17.46 20.32
C PRO A 827 -11.56 -17.66 21.52
N SER A 828 -11.23 -17.05 22.65
CA SER A 828 -11.90 -17.31 23.94
C SER A 828 -13.31 -16.73 24.07
N SER A 829 -13.82 -16.02 23.07
CA SER A 829 -15.11 -15.31 23.17
C SER A 829 -15.75 -14.94 21.81
N LEU A 830 -15.92 -15.92 20.91
CA LEU A 830 -17.02 -15.82 19.95
C LEU A 830 -18.35 -15.92 20.72
N ALA A 831 -19.18 -14.89 20.62
CA ALA A 831 -20.34 -14.71 21.48
C ALA A 831 -21.47 -15.71 21.18
N GLY A 832 -21.50 -16.82 21.91
CA GLY A 832 -22.64 -17.73 22.00
C GLY A 832 -22.31 -19.20 21.78
N SER A 833 -22.22 -19.97 22.87
CA SER A 833 -22.46 -21.43 23.01
C SER A 833 -22.05 -22.42 21.88
N MET A 834 -21.10 -22.10 21.01
CA MET A 834 -20.60 -23.02 19.98
C MET A 834 -19.30 -23.68 20.42
N THR A 835 -19.19 -24.99 20.22
CA THR A 835 -17.93 -25.72 20.44
C THR A 835 -16.92 -25.39 19.34
N THR A 836 -15.65 -25.24 19.71
CA THR A 836 -14.55 -24.87 18.81
C THR A 836 -13.58 -26.02 18.61
N GLY A 837 -13.16 -26.23 17.36
CA GLY A 837 -12.37 -27.38 16.91
C GLY A 837 -11.08 -27.01 16.20
N ASP A 838 -10.28 -28.02 15.87
CA ASP A 838 -9.03 -27.89 15.09
C ASP A 838 -9.04 -28.71 13.79
N ALA A 839 -8.01 -28.54 12.96
CA ALA A 839 -7.90 -29.19 11.66
C ALA A 839 -7.99 -30.73 11.68
N THR A 840 -7.67 -31.41 12.79
CA THR A 840 -7.78 -32.88 12.89
C THR A 840 -9.22 -33.38 12.87
N GLU A 841 -10.19 -32.51 13.14
CA GLU A 841 -11.63 -32.82 13.10
C GLU A 841 -12.23 -32.63 11.69
N LEU A 842 -11.44 -32.16 10.71
CA LEU A 842 -11.84 -32.05 9.31
C LEU A 842 -11.77 -33.41 8.61
N GLN A 843 -12.74 -33.67 7.72
CA GLN A 843 -12.63 -34.74 6.73
C GLN A 843 -11.83 -34.21 5.55
N ALA A 844 -10.67 -34.80 5.30
CA ALA A 844 -9.77 -34.40 4.23
C ALA A 844 -9.83 -35.42 3.07
N TYR A 845 -9.77 -34.91 1.84
CA TYR A 845 -9.83 -35.70 0.61
C TYR A 845 -8.79 -35.21 -0.40
N LEU A 846 -8.14 -36.14 -1.11
CA LEU A 846 -7.29 -35.85 -2.25
C LEU A 846 -7.96 -36.31 -3.54
N TYR A 847 -7.86 -35.51 -4.61
CA TYR A 847 -8.41 -35.90 -5.90
C TYR A 847 -7.46 -36.86 -6.63
N ASN A 848 -7.95 -38.07 -6.89
CA ASN A 848 -7.22 -39.11 -7.60
C ASN A 848 -7.50 -38.99 -9.10
N TRP A 849 -6.52 -38.45 -9.84
CA TRP A 849 -6.63 -38.19 -11.27
C TRP A 849 -6.69 -39.47 -12.11
N ARG A 850 -6.32 -40.63 -11.56
CA ARG A 850 -6.37 -41.92 -12.27
C ARG A 850 -7.76 -42.55 -12.23
N THR A 851 -8.47 -42.41 -11.11
CA THR A 851 -9.83 -42.94 -10.92
C THR A 851 -10.92 -41.91 -11.20
N GLY A 852 -10.57 -40.62 -11.20
CA GLY A 852 -11.53 -39.51 -11.28
C GLY A 852 -12.33 -39.28 -10.00
N SER A 853 -11.91 -39.87 -8.87
CA SER A 853 -12.59 -39.84 -7.58
C SER A 853 -11.83 -39.05 -6.51
N TRP A 854 -12.50 -38.78 -5.39
CA TRP A 854 -11.87 -38.23 -4.19
C TRP A 854 -11.62 -39.33 -3.17
N ASP A 855 -10.36 -39.49 -2.78
CA ASP A 855 -9.94 -40.49 -1.80
C ASP A 855 -9.81 -39.80 -0.43
N GLY A 856 -10.53 -40.30 0.57
CA GLY A 856 -10.56 -39.72 1.92
C GLY A 856 -9.42 -40.21 2.81
N PHE A 857 -8.91 -39.34 3.67
CA PHE A 857 -7.83 -39.66 4.62
C PHE A 857 -8.01 -38.96 5.98
N SER A 858 -7.30 -39.45 6.98
CA SER A 858 -7.22 -38.84 8.32
C SER A 858 -5.86 -38.18 8.51
N LEU A 859 -5.84 -37.02 9.16
CA LEU A 859 -4.61 -36.33 9.54
C LEU A 859 -4.03 -36.97 10.80
N SER A 860 -2.73 -37.29 10.79
CA SER A 860 -1.97 -37.70 11.96
C SER A 860 -1.10 -36.53 12.40
N GLY A 861 -1.38 -35.96 13.58
CA GLY A 861 -0.64 -34.78 14.06
C GLY A 861 -0.61 -33.62 13.05
N PHE A 862 -1.76 -33.31 12.44
CA PHE A 862 -1.91 -32.28 11.39
C PHE A 862 -1.18 -32.56 10.07
N THR A 863 -0.66 -33.78 9.88
CA THR A 863 0.00 -34.20 8.64
C THR A 863 -0.71 -35.37 7.96
N PHE A 864 -0.59 -35.43 6.64
CA PHE A 864 -0.85 -36.63 5.85
C PHE A 864 0.32 -36.85 4.91
N ALA A 865 0.84 -38.09 4.83
CA ALA A 865 1.91 -38.46 3.91
C ALA A 865 1.52 -39.70 3.10
N THR A 866 1.82 -39.70 1.81
CA THR A 866 1.60 -40.86 0.92
C THR A 866 2.74 -41.05 -0.07
N SER A 867 3.17 -42.30 -0.28
CA SER A 867 4.13 -42.69 -1.32
C SER A 867 3.48 -42.99 -2.68
N SER A 868 2.16 -42.81 -2.80
CA SER A 868 1.39 -42.99 -4.04
C SER A 868 1.16 -41.66 -4.77
N ALA A 869 2.13 -40.72 -4.68
CA ALA A 869 2.03 -39.35 -5.16
C ALA A 869 1.52 -39.22 -6.61
N GLY A 870 2.01 -40.08 -7.52
CA GLY A 870 1.63 -40.08 -8.94
C GLY A 870 0.17 -40.49 -9.25
N ALA A 871 -0.69 -40.73 -8.25
CA ALA A 871 -2.14 -40.82 -8.42
C ALA A 871 -2.85 -39.48 -8.17
N TYR A 872 -2.23 -38.58 -7.39
CA TYR A 872 -2.81 -37.32 -6.90
C TYR A 872 -2.24 -36.07 -7.59
N ILE A 873 -1.17 -36.23 -8.38
CA ILE A 873 -0.64 -35.20 -9.28
C ILE A 873 -1.30 -35.36 -10.66
N GLY A 874 -1.96 -34.30 -11.11
CA GLY A 874 -2.68 -34.23 -12.38
C GLY A 874 -1.94 -33.45 -13.47
N PRO A 875 -2.61 -33.15 -14.59
CA PRO A 875 -2.08 -32.28 -15.65
C PRO A 875 -1.69 -30.90 -15.09
N GLY A 876 -0.57 -30.33 -15.53
CA GLY A 876 -0.09 -29.04 -15.01
C GLY A 876 0.53 -29.12 -13.61
N GLY A 877 0.95 -30.32 -13.16
CA GLY A 877 1.45 -30.54 -11.81
C GLY A 877 0.40 -30.38 -10.69
N ARG A 878 -0.89 -30.35 -11.01
CA ARG A 878 -1.97 -29.95 -10.08
C ARG A 878 -2.30 -31.02 -9.05
N VAL A 879 -2.32 -30.67 -7.76
CA VAL A 879 -2.82 -31.50 -6.66
C VAL A 879 -4.02 -30.80 -6.04
N LEU A 880 -5.16 -31.49 -5.89
CA LEU A 880 -6.37 -30.94 -5.28
C LEU A 880 -6.63 -31.57 -3.91
N LEU A 881 -6.74 -30.72 -2.89
CA LEU A 881 -7.10 -31.07 -1.51
C LEU A 881 -8.47 -30.46 -1.18
N GLN A 882 -9.43 -31.27 -0.75
CA GLN A 882 -10.68 -30.79 -0.20
C GLN A 882 -10.76 -31.06 1.30
N LEU A 883 -11.07 -30.03 2.07
CA LEU A 883 -11.29 -30.09 3.51
C LEU A 883 -12.76 -29.85 3.78
N ALA A 884 -13.41 -30.69 4.58
CA ALA A 884 -14.83 -30.59 4.86
C ALA A 884 -15.15 -30.68 6.35
N ASN A 885 -15.96 -29.74 6.85
CA ASN A 885 -16.59 -29.83 8.16
C ASN A 885 -18.06 -30.25 7.99
N GLN A 886 -18.40 -31.43 8.50
CA GLN A 886 -19.76 -32.00 8.46
C GLN A 886 -20.51 -31.87 9.81
N SER A 887 -19.90 -31.26 10.83
CA SER A 887 -20.54 -31.02 12.12
C SER A 887 -21.27 -29.67 12.13
N ASN A 888 -22.54 -29.67 12.56
CA ASN A 888 -23.33 -28.43 12.63
C ASN A 888 -23.08 -27.59 13.89
N ASN A 889 -22.36 -28.13 14.87
CA ASN A 889 -22.18 -27.52 16.20
C ASN A 889 -20.73 -27.08 16.47
N LEU A 890 -19.80 -27.44 15.58
CA LEU A 890 -18.36 -27.31 15.77
C LEU A 890 -17.80 -26.31 14.75
N THR A 891 -17.21 -25.22 15.21
CA THR A 891 -16.50 -24.27 14.35
C THR A 891 -15.01 -24.57 14.39
N ILE A 892 -14.45 -24.97 13.25
CA ILE A 892 -13.05 -25.39 13.13
C ILE A 892 -12.18 -24.23 12.65
N PHE A 893 -10.99 -24.12 13.26
CA PHE A 893 -9.93 -23.16 12.91
C PHE A 893 -8.73 -23.91 12.34
N PHE A 894 -8.22 -23.48 11.19
CA PHE A 894 -7.02 -24.06 10.56
C PHE A 894 -6.27 -23.01 9.73
N GLY A 895 -4.94 -23.12 9.63
CA GLY A 895 -4.15 -22.24 8.74
C GLY A 895 -4.10 -22.78 7.31
N LYS A 896 -3.48 -22.02 6.39
CA LYS A 896 -3.37 -22.43 4.99
C LYS A 896 -2.62 -23.76 4.89
N PRO A 897 -3.14 -24.76 4.16
CA PRO A 897 -2.43 -26.02 3.99
C PRO A 897 -1.23 -25.83 3.05
N SER A 898 -0.15 -26.57 3.30
CA SER A 898 1.04 -26.58 2.45
C SER A 898 1.42 -28.00 2.02
N LEU A 899 2.06 -28.08 0.85
CA LEU A 899 2.48 -29.31 0.19
C LEU A 899 4.02 -29.43 0.21
N ASN A 900 4.50 -30.59 0.65
CA ASN A 900 5.90 -30.99 0.62
C ASN A 900 6.05 -32.27 -0.23
N LEU A 901 7.18 -32.44 -0.92
CA LEU A 901 7.42 -33.38 -2.02
C LEU A 901 8.70 -34.23 -1.79
#